data_AF-A0A842XAZ0-F1
#
_entry.id   AF-A0A842XAZ0-F1
#
_cell.length_a   1.000
_cell.length_b   1.000
_cell.length_c   1.000
_cell.angle_alpha   90.00
_cell.angle_beta   90.00
_cell.angle_gamma   90.00
#
_symmetry.space_group_name_H-M   'P 1'
#
loop_
_entity.id
_entity.type
_entity.pdbx_description
1 polymer ?
#
loop_
_entity_poly.entity_id
_entity_poly.type
_entity_poly.pdbx_seq_one_letter_code
_entity_poly.pdbx_strand_id
1 'polypeptide(L)'
;MANQFRRKLLFITVFLVILLSYSAYAFLIPSVHAAEISTQEKGLAILNDVVGLDLTEYAAETKEYPQDLYLGILPQDIVDYTLESNESMLRVACTFVNKTLQLIYVSDCDGSPPMTQPVTSVLEMAEGFLSRYYAYSGALYIQEMRSMVDKIDINKNITKTSGNMTLEVIVNQIHTEFIWTFTFNGVQASSKRVSLGFEKGFLKHFIDRWWLYKIDGTDINVDENEAIEIAMNAAKNYSWKVCMGNDTIEVTEFNIVEVGKPTLCFLNAMEEKDARGGDPLTLYPEWYIPLGLDKVYPGGVTGINVGIWADIKEVSYIGAMIFGGAPSSPEAPVNSENSVKPPSNEVSVGEVAPNQTLITWVALPILIAIALGATTVYFRRKKTSRLDNVPKSMFETWRSVLLLIPLTIVSIPIPTANAEPLPEPGGSAITYASTYYQLDYERTAAQQICTDMASRFGQEGYEVTNAYDTGTIKSNVLSWASSKEQGFHRVAIFHFGHGGFLDVGGYLHYDYFDSNGNTIWDYEIYPKTGLGKHFFVFIWTCRQGDLIGYVDGNGRAVGMPYAWTHTNSLSSNGYSSPDSGLYCFIGFENASPALAYRSFRYYTVLAKDFILKFYYYALSLSYSIKDALNLASLYWFGCSFIYCPLYQGFETWWPGNFPGGPPAKWDWGKMRVYGNGDIHLNQYSFKVLAADQYGNYFVNRDVYIDIMHNLANTGSTIDITGGYHTVFVNDFWEPGSTGNRSFFKYYTYGYTKYYLNPAYWYFWKDWTVTAVFELKHCPGDVNGDGIVDIDDAIIVSGVFGSIRGDPEWTSIADLNCDGIVDIDDALIVAINFGEVYW
;
A
#
# COMPACT_ATOMS: atom_id res chain seq x y z
N MET A 1 0.87 -32.36 -91.33
CA MET A 1 -0.05 -31.77 -90.33
C MET A 1 0.26 -32.14 -88.88
N ALA A 2 0.65 -33.38 -88.55
CA ALA A 2 0.88 -33.81 -87.15
C ALA A 2 2.03 -33.07 -86.41
N ASN A 3 3.10 -32.67 -87.11
CA ASN A 3 4.25 -32.00 -86.47
C ASN A 3 4.02 -30.53 -86.13
N GLN A 4 3.10 -29.85 -86.84
CA GLN A 4 2.74 -28.46 -86.57
C GLN A 4 1.77 -28.34 -85.39
N PHE A 5 0.94 -29.37 -85.18
CA PHE A 5 0.03 -29.45 -84.03
C PHE A 5 0.77 -29.69 -82.72
N ARG A 6 1.81 -30.56 -82.72
CA ARG A 6 2.65 -30.79 -81.54
C ARG A 6 3.45 -29.55 -81.11
N ARG A 7 3.97 -28.76 -82.06
CA ARG A 7 4.67 -27.50 -81.74
C ARG A 7 3.74 -26.45 -81.16
N LYS A 8 2.50 -26.34 -81.65
CA LYS A 8 1.48 -25.43 -81.08
C LYS A 8 1.03 -25.86 -79.70
N LEU A 9 0.83 -27.17 -79.47
CA LEU A 9 0.45 -27.69 -78.17
C LEU A 9 1.56 -27.45 -77.15
N LEU A 10 2.83 -27.71 -77.49
CA LEU A 10 3.98 -27.44 -76.62
C LEU A 10 4.08 -25.94 -76.28
N PHE A 11 3.87 -25.06 -77.26
CA PHE A 11 3.88 -23.61 -77.03
C PHE A 11 2.75 -23.16 -76.10
N ILE A 12 1.54 -23.71 -76.28
CA ILE A 12 0.39 -23.41 -75.42
C ILE A 12 0.61 -23.95 -74.00
N THR A 13 1.18 -25.15 -73.86
CA THR A 13 1.49 -25.72 -72.54
C THR A 13 2.57 -24.92 -71.82
N VAL A 14 3.64 -24.52 -72.52
CA VAL A 14 4.70 -23.67 -71.94
C VAL A 14 4.15 -22.29 -71.58
N PHE A 15 3.30 -21.70 -72.43
CA PHE A 15 2.67 -20.42 -72.16
C PHE A 15 1.70 -20.48 -70.96
N LEU A 16 0.91 -21.55 -70.83
CA LEU A 16 0.05 -21.79 -69.67
C LEU A 16 0.85 -22.04 -68.39
N VAL A 17 1.98 -22.76 -68.46
CA VAL A 17 2.86 -22.97 -67.30
C VAL A 17 3.52 -21.67 -66.87
N ILE A 18 3.91 -20.79 -67.81
CA ILE A 18 4.44 -19.44 -67.50
C ILE A 18 3.35 -18.54 -66.91
N LEU A 19 2.10 -18.62 -67.41
CA LEU A 19 0.98 -17.85 -66.84
C LEU A 19 0.58 -18.33 -65.44
N LEU A 20 0.58 -19.65 -65.22
CA LEU A 20 0.30 -20.25 -63.92
C LEU A 20 1.42 -19.96 -62.91
N SER A 21 2.68 -19.96 -63.34
CA SER A 21 3.79 -19.54 -62.48
C SER A 21 3.79 -18.04 -62.19
N TYR A 22 3.36 -17.19 -63.14
CA TYR A 22 3.17 -15.76 -62.90
C TYR A 22 2.00 -15.48 -61.94
N SER A 23 0.90 -16.25 -62.01
CA SER A 23 -0.20 -16.13 -61.04
C SER A 23 0.22 -16.58 -59.64
N ALA A 24 1.05 -17.64 -59.53
CA ALA A 24 1.58 -18.07 -58.25
C ALA A 24 2.57 -17.05 -57.63
N TYR A 25 3.33 -16.32 -58.47
CA TYR A 25 4.20 -15.24 -58.01
C TYR A 25 3.44 -13.97 -57.61
N ALA A 26 2.29 -13.67 -58.25
CA ALA A 26 1.44 -12.54 -57.86
C ALA A 26 0.77 -12.72 -56.47
N PHE A 27 0.62 -13.96 -56.00
CA PHE A 27 0.18 -14.28 -54.63
C PHE A 27 1.33 -14.40 -53.60
N LEU A 28 2.59 -14.23 -54.03
CA LEU A 28 3.79 -14.29 -53.18
C LEU A 28 4.51 -12.93 -53.04
N ILE A 29 3.95 -11.86 -53.61
CA ILE A 29 4.34 -10.50 -53.23
C ILE A 29 3.56 -10.22 -51.94
N PRO A 30 4.22 -10.11 -50.77
CA PRO A 30 3.52 -9.61 -49.59
C PRO A 30 2.94 -8.25 -49.98
N SER A 31 1.64 -8.09 -49.81
CA SER A 31 1.05 -6.76 -49.85
C SER A 31 1.75 -5.96 -48.77
N VAL A 32 2.71 -5.12 -49.18
CA VAL A 32 3.31 -4.08 -48.34
C VAL A 32 2.19 -3.08 -48.09
N HIS A 33 1.26 -3.44 -47.21
CA HIS A 33 0.55 -2.46 -46.43
C HIS A 33 1.64 -1.78 -45.59
N ALA A 34 1.67 -0.45 -45.58
CA ALA A 34 2.44 0.26 -44.57
C ALA A 34 2.07 -0.37 -43.22
N ALA A 35 3.06 -0.87 -42.48
CA ALA A 35 2.80 -1.44 -41.17
C ALA A 35 2.01 -0.41 -40.36
N GLU A 36 0.89 -0.83 -39.77
CA GLU A 36 0.14 0.05 -38.88
C GLU A 36 1.09 0.45 -37.75
N ILE A 37 1.33 1.76 -37.57
CA ILE A 37 2.24 2.29 -36.55
C ILE A 37 1.84 1.68 -35.20
N SER A 38 2.81 1.14 -34.46
CA SER A 38 2.54 0.51 -33.17
C SER A 38 2.02 1.52 -32.15
N THR A 39 1.36 1.06 -31.09
CA THR A 39 0.90 1.95 -30.01
C THR A 39 2.07 2.66 -29.34
N GLN A 40 3.21 1.99 -29.22
CA GLN A 40 4.48 2.57 -28.77
C GLN A 40 4.97 3.73 -29.66
N GLU A 41 5.05 3.50 -30.97
CA GLU A 41 5.50 4.53 -31.92
C GLU A 41 4.52 5.71 -31.96
N LYS A 42 3.21 5.43 -31.85
CA LYS A 42 2.18 6.47 -31.72
C LYS A 42 2.37 7.33 -30.47
N GLY A 43 2.65 6.71 -29.32
CA GLY A 43 2.89 7.45 -28.08
C GLY A 43 4.12 8.34 -28.18
N LEU A 44 5.26 7.84 -28.65
CA LEU A 44 6.45 8.67 -28.88
C LEU A 44 6.17 9.85 -29.82
N ALA A 45 5.45 9.62 -30.92
CA ALA A 45 5.04 10.69 -31.82
C ALA A 45 4.18 11.76 -31.11
N ILE A 46 3.23 11.35 -30.25
CA ILE A 46 2.41 12.27 -29.46
C ILE A 46 3.26 13.05 -28.46
N LEU A 47 4.23 12.42 -27.80
CA LEU A 47 5.12 13.08 -26.85
C LEU A 47 5.98 14.16 -27.55
N ASN A 48 6.47 13.87 -28.75
CA ASN A 48 7.22 14.85 -29.54
C ASN A 48 6.30 15.95 -30.11
N ASP A 49 5.22 15.57 -30.79
CA ASP A 49 4.44 16.46 -31.63
C ASP A 49 3.33 17.21 -30.88
N VAL A 50 2.78 16.62 -29.81
CA VAL A 50 1.68 17.21 -29.02
C VAL A 50 2.21 17.78 -27.71
N VAL A 51 2.91 16.98 -26.90
CA VAL A 51 3.48 17.46 -25.63
C VAL A 51 4.60 18.46 -25.91
N GLY A 52 5.44 18.18 -26.91
CA GLY A 52 6.54 19.05 -27.31
C GLY A 52 7.90 18.66 -26.71
N LEU A 53 8.05 17.44 -26.18
CA LEU A 53 9.32 16.93 -25.67
C LEU A 53 10.33 16.80 -26.82
N ASP A 54 11.57 17.25 -26.63
CA ASP A 54 12.64 17.00 -27.60
C ASP A 54 13.20 15.59 -27.41
N LEU A 55 12.57 14.61 -28.04
CA LEU A 55 12.96 13.20 -27.91
C LEU A 55 14.37 12.90 -28.43
N THR A 56 15.04 13.83 -29.12
CA THR A 56 16.43 13.65 -29.55
C THR A 56 17.45 13.79 -28.41
N GLU A 57 17.04 14.43 -27.31
CA GLU A 57 17.86 14.63 -26.09
C GLU A 57 17.66 13.52 -25.04
N TYR A 58 16.72 12.59 -25.27
CA TYR A 58 16.41 11.52 -24.32
C TYR A 58 16.85 10.14 -24.81
N ALA A 59 17.36 9.34 -23.88
CA ALA A 59 17.28 7.90 -23.96
C ALA A 59 15.88 7.47 -23.52
N ALA A 60 15.14 6.80 -24.41
CA ALA A 60 13.79 6.33 -24.13
C ALA A 60 13.75 4.81 -23.90
N GLU A 61 13.28 4.40 -22.73
CA GLU A 61 12.88 3.02 -22.44
C GLU A 61 11.35 2.93 -22.46
N THR A 62 10.81 1.84 -23.01
CA THR A 62 9.36 1.68 -23.17
C THR A 62 8.88 0.39 -22.55
N LYS A 63 7.75 0.45 -21.85
CA LYS A 63 7.08 -0.71 -21.26
C LYS A 63 5.62 -0.76 -21.70
N GLU A 64 5.27 -1.81 -22.42
CA GLU A 64 3.87 -2.12 -22.76
C GLU A 64 3.26 -3.05 -21.72
N TYR A 65 2.00 -2.80 -21.39
CA TYR A 65 1.23 -3.63 -20.48
C TYR A 65 0.24 -4.50 -21.26
N PRO A 66 -0.17 -5.67 -20.72
CA PRO A 66 -1.22 -6.47 -21.33
C PRO A 66 -2.47 -5.63 -21.59
N GLN A 67 -3.05 -5.79 -22.79
CA GLN A 67 -4.27 -5.09 -23.18
C GLN A 67 -5.41 -5.41 -22.19
N ASP A 68 -6.06 -4.36 -21.71
CA ASP A 68 -7.22 -4.42 -20.82
C ASP A 68 -8.49 -3.98 -21.58
N LEU A 69 -9.64 -3.98 -20.91
CA LEU A 69 -10.89 -3.47 -21.43
C LEU A 69 -11.38 -2.26 -20.62
N TYR A 70 -11.46 -1.10 -21.28
CA TYR A 70 -12.13 0.08 -20.72
C TYR A 70 -13.62 -0.23 -20.50
N LEU A 71 -14.04 -0.14 -19.25
CA LEU A 71 -15.39 -0.54 -18.77
C LEU A 71 -15.81 -1.96 -19.19
N GLY A 72 -14.85 -2.85 -19.43
CA GLY A 72 -15.15 -4.22 -19.87
C GLY A 72 -15.61 -4.35 -21.33
N ILE A 73 -15.64 -3.26 -22.11
CA ILE A 73 -16.27 -3.24 -23.44
C ILE A 73 -15.35 -2.78 -24.59
N LEU A 74 -14.35 -1.93 -24.33
CA LEU A 74 -13.46 -1.39 -25.38
C LEU A 74 -12.00 -1.75 -25.10
N PRO A 75 -11.21 -2.19 -26.10
CA PRO A 75 -9.77 -2.43 -25.91
C PRO A 75 -9.05 -1.19 -25.38
N GLN A 76 -8.21 -1.40 -24.37
CA GLN A 76 -7.37 -0.37 -23.75
C GLN A 76 -5.92 -0.84 -23.71
N ASP A 77 -5.04 -0.04 -24.31
CA ASP A 77 -3.60 -0.23 -24.30
C ASP A 77 -2.95 0.86 -23.44
N ILE A 78 -1.99 0.48 -22.59
CA ILE A 78 -1.18 1.41 -21.79
C ILE A 78 0.28 1.18 -22.15
N VAL A 79 0.98 2.26 -22.47
CA VAL A 79 2.42 2.26 -22.73
C VAL A 79 3.07 3.32 -21.87
N ASP A 80 4.07 2.91 -21.11
CA ASP A 80 4.91 3.82 -20.34
C ASP A 80 6.25 4.06 -21.05
N TYR A 81 6.71 5.30 -20.95
CA TYR A 81 7.98 5.77 -21.47
C TYR A 81 8.80 6.34 -20.32
N THR A 82 9.95 5.74 -20.03
CA THR A 82 10.96 6.33 -19.14
C THR A 82 11.93 7.10 -20.03
N LEU A 83 11.99 8.41 -19.84
CA LEU A 83 12.79 9.32 -20.65
C LEU A 83 13.89 9.91 -19.77
N GLU A 84 15.15 9.55 -20.05
CA GLU A 84 16.33 10.02 -19.32
C GLU A 84 17.21 10.89 -20.22
N SER A 85 17.52 12.10 -19.76
CA SER A 85 18.47 13.02 -20.39
C SER A 85 19.57 13.38 -19.38
N ASN A 86 20.55 14.20 -19.80
CA ASN A 86 21.56 14.71 -18.86
C ASN A 86 20.99 15.71 -17.83
N GLU A 87 19.81 16.30 -18.09
CA GLU A 87 19.23 17.39 -17.31
C GLU A 87 17.92 17.01 -16.59
N SER A 88 17.31 15.89 -16.97
CA SER A 88 16.01 15.48 -16.44
C SER A 88 15.74 13.99 -16.59
N MET A 89 14.88 13.47 -15.73
CA MET A 89 14.24 12.16 -15.86
C MET A 89 12.74 12.37 -15.73
N LEU A 90 11.94 11.72 -16.58
CA LEU A 90 10.50 11.66 -16.40
C LEU A 90 9.94 10.35 -16.90
N ARG A 91 8.85 9.92 -16.28
CA ARG A 91 8.03 8.81 -16.75
C ARG A 91 6.74 9.35 -17.33
N VAL A 92 6.35 8.86 -18.50
CA VAL A 92 5.12 9.27 -19.18
C VAL A 92 4.27 8.07 -19.54
N ALA A 93 3.02 8.04 -19.08
CA ALA A 93 2.03 7.06 -19.50
C ALA A 93 1.23 7.60 -20.68
N CYS A 94 1.05 6.80 -21.72
CA CYS A 94 0.03 7.03 -22.76
C CYS A 94 -0.99 5.89 -22.75
N THR A 95 -2.26 6.22 -22.51
CA THR A 95 -3.36 5.26 -22.61
C THR A 95 -4.16 5.50 -23.87
N PHE A 96 -4.41 4.43 -24.60
CA PHE A 96 -5.22 4.42 -25.81
C PHE A 96 -6.45 3.55 -25.59
N VAL A 97 -7.64 4.09 -25.86
CA VAL A 97 -8.88 3.30 -25.88
C VAL A 97 -9.34 3.19 -27.31
N ASN A 98 -9.59 1.97 -27.78
CA ASN A 98 -9.94 1.68 -29.16
C ASN A 98 -8.98 2.38 -30.16
N LYS A 99 -7.67 2.27 -29.91
CA LYS A 99 -6.57 2.89 -30.68
C LYS A 99 -6.55 4.43 -30.71
N THR A 100 -7.39 5.11 -29.92
CA THR A 100 -7.46 6.57 -29.83
C THR A 100 -6.87 7.02 -28.50
N LEU A 101 -6.05 8.07 -28.51
CA LEU A 101 -5.44 8.61 -27.29
C LEU A 101 -6.55 9.03 -26.32
N GLN A 102 -6.45 8.54 -25.09
CA GLN A 102 -7.33 8.91 -23.99
C GLN A 102 -6.57 9.69 -22.93
N LEU A 103 -5.39 9.24 -22.51
CA LEU A 103 -4.64 9.80 -21.38
C LEU A 103 -3.17 9.99 -21.76
N ILE A 104 -2.62 11.13 -21.37
CA ILE A 104 -1.19 11.35 -21.16
C ILE A 104 -1.02 11.65 -19.67
N TYR A 105 -0.09 10.99 -19.00
CA TYR A 105 0.21 11.23 -17.60
C TYR A 105 1.71 11.32 -17.37
N VAL A 106 2.18 12.35 -16.68
CA VAL A 106 3.61 12.52 -16.35
C VAL A 106 3.80 12.24 -14.85
N SER A 107 4.70 11.31 -14.53
CA SER A 107 5.17 11.03 -13.16
C SER A 107 6.70 11.12 -13.10
N ASP A 108 7.23 11.05 -11.87
CA ASP A 108 8.67 10.91 -11.61
C ASP A 108 9.53 11.97 -12.33
N CYS A 109 8.98 13.18 -12.49
CA CYS A 109 9.62 14.28 -13.19
C CYS A 109 10.64 14.96 -12.27
N ASP A 110 11.91 14.71 -12.55
CA ASP A 110 13.05 15.38 -11.93
C ASP A 110 13.82 16.20 -12.96
N GLY A 111 14.37 17.33 -12.54
CA GLY A 111 15.05 18.28 -13.42
C GLY A 111 14.13 19.08 -14.34
N SER A 112 14.68 19.62 -15.41
CA SER A 112 13.96 20.45 -16.40
C SER A 112 13.86 19.72 -17.73
N PRO A 113 12.69 19.21 -18.13
CA PRO A 113 12.54 18.45 -19.37
C PRO A 113 12.99 19.24 -20.62
N PRO A 114 13.92 18.71 -21.45
CA PRO A 114 14.16 19.25 -22.78
C PRO A 114 12.90 19.33 -23.65
N MET A 115 12.65 20.52 -24.20
CA MET A 115 11.46 20.84 -25.00
C MET A 115 11.86 21.36 -26.40
N THR A 116 11.08 20.98 -27.42
CA THR A 116 11.20 21.50 -28.79
C THR A 116 10.82 22.98 -28.92
N GLN A 117 10.10 23.51 -27.93
CA GLN A 117 9.68 24.91 -27.85
C GLN A 117 9.99 25.47 -26.46
N PRO A 118 10.33 26.77 -26.33
CA PRO A 118 10.55 27.38 -25.03
C PRO A 118 9.35 27.17 -24.08
N VAL A 119 9.63 26.85 -22.82
CA VAL A 119 8.61 26.83 -21.76
C VAL A 119 8.18 28.26 -21.49
N THR A 120 6.89 28.54 -21.65
CA THR A 120 6.29 29.87 -21.49
C THR A 120 5.27 29.87 -20.33
N SER A 121 4.28 30.77 -20.33
CA SER A 121 3.21 30.73 -19.32
C SER A 121 2.34 29.48 -19.46
N VAL A 122 1.72 29.03 -18.36
CA VAL A 122 0.77 27.89 -18.36
C VAL A 122 -0.36 28.11 -19.37
N LEU A 123 -0.82 29.34 -19.52
CA LEU A 123 -1.85 29.69 -20.50
C LEU A 123 -1.40 29.43 -21.95
N GLU A 124 -0.22 29.93 -22.31
CA GLU A 124 0.36 29.72 -23.65
C GLU A 124 0.67 28.24 -23.90
N MET A 125 1.14 27.51 -22.88
CA MET A 125 1.35 26.07 -22.97
C MET A 125 0.04 25.31 -23.19
N ALA A 126 -1.04 25.67 -22.50
CA ALA A 126 -2.35 25.08 -22.70
C ALA A 126 -2.89 25.35 -24.12
N GLU A 127 -2.79 26.59 -24.59
CA GLU A 127 -3.20 26.96 -25.96
C GLU A 127 -2.37 26.23 -27.03
N GLY A 128 -1.06 26.13 -26.82
CA GLY A 128 -0.15 25.40 -27.69
C GLY A 128 -0.47 23.90 -27.73
N PHE A 129 -0.67 23.29 -26.56
CA PHE A 129 -1.06 21.89 -26.43
C PHE A 129 -2.37 21.60 -27.18
N LEU A 130 -3.44 22.37 -26.91
CA LEU A 130 -4.74 22.19 -27.57
C LEU A 130 -4.64 22.37 -29.09
N SER A 131 -3.78 23.28 -29.56
CA SER A 131 -3.54 23.49 -31.00
C SER A 131 -2.90 22.28 -31.65
N ARG A 132 -1.87 21.71 -31.03
CA ARG A 132 -1.16 20.53 -31.55
C ARG A 132 -2.02 19.27 -31.42
N TYR A 133 -2.75 19.12 -30.32
CA TYR A 133 -3.70 18.01 -30.15
C TYR A 133 -4.86 18.07 -31.15
N TYR A 134 -5.37 19.27 -31.48
CA TYR A 134 -6.35 19.44 -32.56
C TYR A 134 -5.76 19.02 -33.92
N ALA A 135 -4.52 19.41 -34.23
CA ALA A 135 -3.86 19.01 -35.47
C ALA A 135 -3.65 17.49 -35.56
N TYR A 136 -3.38 16.84 -34.43
CA TYR A 136 -3.26 15.39 -34.32
C TYR A 136 -4.60 14.66 -34.44
N SER A 137 -5.62 15.09 -33.70
CA SER A 137 -6.90 14.37 -33.55
C SER A 137 -7.96 14.74 -34.59
N GLY A 138 -7.91 15.96 -35.15
CA GLY A 138 -8.98 16.54 -35.97
C GLY A 138 -10.27 16.84 -35.19
N ALA A 139 -10.27 16.75 -33.86
CA ALA A 139 -11.46 16.84 -33.04
C ALA A 139 -11.98 18.28 -32.91
N LEU A 140 -13.14 18.57 -33.51
CA LEU A 140 -13.71 19.93 -33.54
C LEU A 140 -13.99 20.52 -32.14
N TYR A 141 -14.33 19.70 -31.15
CA TYR A 141 -14.56 20.18 -29.78
C TYR A 141 -13.29 20.74 -29.13
N ILE A 142 -12.09 20.29 -29.52
CA ILE A 142 -10.81 20.84 -29.03
C ILE A 142 -10.63 22.29 -29.53
N GLN A 143 -11.10 22.60 -30.73
CA GLN A 143 -11.07 23.96 -31.25
C GLN A 143 -11.97 24.90 -30.44
N GLU A 144 -13.16 24.43 -30.05
CA GLU A 144 -14.04 25.17 -29.14
C GLU A 144 -13.38 25.35 -27.77
N MET A 145 -12.81 24.30 -27.19
CA MET A 145 -12.09 24.34 -25.90
C MET A 145 -10.96 25.37 -25.91
N ARG A 146 -10.16 25.40 -26.98
CA ARG A 146 -9.10 26.39 -27.18
C ARG A 146 -9.66 27.82 -27.19
N SER A 147 -10.78 28.05 -27.87
CA SER A 147 -11.41 29.37 -27.90
C SER A 147 -11.94 29.83 -26.53
N MET A 148 -12.25 28.89 -25.64
CA MET A 148 -12.69 29.21 -24.27
C MET A 148 -11.51 29.64 -23.37
N VAL A 149 -10.30 29.19 -23.70
CA VAL A 149 -9.05 29.53 -23.01
C VAL A 149 -8.50 30.89 -23.45
N ASP A 150 -8.82 31.35 -24.66
CA ASP A 150 -8.37 32.67 -25.16
C ASP A 150 -8.75 33.81 -24.17
N LYS A 151 -7.73 34.54 -23.70
CA LYS A 151 -7.83 35.72 -22.82
C LYS A 151 -8.44 35.48 -21.43
N ILE A 152 -8.22 34.32 -20.85
CA ILE A 152 -8.55 34.08 -19.43
C ILE A 152 -7.46 34.62 -18.50
N ASP A 153 -7.86 35.05 -17.31
CA ASP A 153 -6.95 35.47 -16.25
C ASP A 153 -6.54 34.25 -15.41
N ILE A 154 -5.35 33.71 -15.68
CA ILE A 154 -4.85 32.46 -15.08
C ILE A 154 -4.43 32.60 -13.61
N ASN A 155 -4.67 33.75 -12.96
CA ASN A 155 -4.33 33.98 -11.55
C ASN A 155 -5.49 33.69 -10.60
N LYS A 156 -6.63 33.22 -11.11
CA LYS A 156 -7.82 32.93 -10.32
C LYS A 156 -8.63 31.80 -10.92
N ASN A 157 -9.47 31.20 -10.09
CA ASN A 157 -10.44 30.22 -10.56
C ASN A 157 -11.46 30.90 -11.48
N ILE A 158 -11.78 30.23 -12.59
CA ILE A 158 -12.72 30.72 -13.60
C ILE A 158 -13.73 29.62 -13.92
N THR A 159 -14.99 29.99 -14.08
CA THR A 159 -16.02 29.13 -14.67
C THR A 159 -16.66 29.88 -15.83
N LYS A 160 -16.71 29.25 -17.02
CA LYS A 160 -17.29 29.84 -18.22
C LYS A 160 -18.04 28.78 -19.00
N THR A 161 -19.23 29.11 -19.49
CA THR A 161 -20.02 28.22 -20.35
C THR A 161 -20.12 28.79 -21.76
N SER A 162 -19.91 27.95 -22.77
CA SER A 162 -20.12 28.24 -24.19
C SER A 162 -20.83 27.05 -24.81
N GLY A 163 -21.99 27.29 -25.44
CA GLY A 163 -22.80 26.21 -26.00
C GLY A 163 -23.09 25.13 -24.95
N ASN A 164 -22.71 23.89 -25.26
CA ASN A 164 -22.90 22.73 -24.39
C ASN A 164 -21.62 22.36 -23.60
N MET A 165 -20.75 23.33 -23.34
CA MET A 165 -19.46 23.12 -22.70
C MET A 165 -19.23 24.13 -21.58
N THR A 166 -18.88 23.64 -20.40
CA THR A 166 -18.44 24.47 -19.27
C THR A 166 -16.96 24.22 -19.04
N LEU A 167 -16.16 25.28 -19.10
CA LEU A 167 -14.76 25.33 -18.69
C LEU A 167 -14.68 25.77 -17.24
N GLU A 168 -14.01 24.97 -16.42
CA GLU A 168 -13.53 25.31 -15.09
C GLU A 168 -12.01 25.37 -15.11
N VAL A 169 -11.46 26.51 -14.72
CA VAL A 169 -10.02 26.70 -14.54
C VAL A 169 -9.77 26.80 -13.05
N ILE A 170 -8.93 25.92 -12.53
CA ILE A 170 -8.61 25.88 -11.11
C ILE A 170 -7.13 26.11 -10.96
N VAL A 171 -6.77 27.09 -10.13
CA VAL A 171 -5.40 27.56 -9.94
C VAL A 171 -5.09 27.53 -8.46
N ASN A 172 -4.00 26.85 -8.10
CA ASN A 172 -3.38 26.96 -6.78
C ASN A 172 -1.86 27.21 -6.95
N GLN A 173 -1.11 27.24 -5.84
CA GLN A 173 0.30 27.64 -5.86
C GLN A 173 1.19 26.76 -6.75
N ILE A 174 0.84 25.47 -6.90
CA ILE A 174 1.68 24.48 -7.58
C ILE A 174 0.98 23.78 -8.74
N HIS A 175 -0.34 23.98 -8.89
CA HIS A 175 -1.17 23.27 -9.87
C HIS A 175 -2.14 24.21 -10.58
N THR A 176 -2.32 23.98 -11.88
CA THR A 176 -3.34 24.63 -12.70
C THR A 176 -4.03 23.59 -13.57
N GLU A 177 -5.35 23.52 -13.51
CA GLU A 177 -6.14 22.56 -14.29
C GLU A 177 -7.24 23.25 -15.07
N PHE A 178 -7.35 22.88 -16.35
CA PHE A 178 -8.43 23.26 -17.24
C PHE A 178 -9.33 22.05 -17.42
N ILE A 179 -10.60 22.18 -17.04
CA ILE A 179 -11.57 21.10 -17.05
C ILE A 179 -12.76 21.54 -17.91
N TRP A 180 -13.00 20.85 -19.01
CA TRP A 180 -14.19 21.04 -19.83
C TRP A 180 -15.16 19.90 -19.60
N THR A 181 -16.36 20.24 -19.13
CA THR A 181 -17.43 19.27 -18.88
C THR A 181 -18.60 19.57 -19.81
N PHE A 182 -19.18 18.54 -20.42
CA PHE A 182 -20.41 18.72 -21.19
C PHE A 182 -21.55 19.19 -20.28
N THR A 183 -22.32 20.17 -20.75
CA THR A 183 -23.52 20.66 -20.09
C THR A 183 -24.65 20.89 -21.08
N PHE A 184 -25.89 20.73 -20.63
CA PHE A 184 -27.07 21.12 -21.38
C PHE A 184 -28.10 21.72 -20.43
N ASN A 185 -28.53 22.96 -20.67
CA ASN A 185 -29.44 23.71 -19.78
C ASN A 185 -29.04 23.68 -18.29
N GLY A 186 -27.74 23.74 -18.00
CA GLY A 186 -27.21 23.71 -16.62
C GLY A 186 -27.06 22.31 -16.01
N VAL A 187 -27.53 21.26 -16.69
CA VAL A 187 -27.31 19.85 -16.31
C VAL A 187 -25.98 19.38 -16.85
N GLN A 188 -25.13 18.78 -16.02
CA GLN A 188 -23.79 18.35 -16.41
C GLN A 188 -23.68 16.85 -16.67
N ALA A 189 -22.73 16.46 -17.52
CA ALA A 189 -22.34 15.08 -17.78
C ALA A 189 -20.89 14.86 -17.33
N SER A 190 -20.67 14.56 -16.04
CA SER A 190 -19.31 14.53 -15.45
C SER A 190 -18.37 13.49 -16.08
N SER A 191 -18.90 12.42 -16.68
CA SER A 191 -18.11 11.43 -17.43
C SER A 191 -17.66 11.92 -18.81
N LYS A 192 -18.40 12.86 -19.44
CA LYS A 192 -18.08 13.43 -20.76
C LYS A 192 -17.27 14.71 -20.58
N ARG A 193 -15.97 14.53 -20.41
CA ARG A 193 -15.03 15.58 -19.97
C ARG A 193 -13.69 15.53 -20.71
N VAL A 194 -13.04 16.68 -20.82
CA VAL A 194 -11.60 16.81 -21.09
C VAL A 194 -10.95 17.52 -19.91
N SER A 195 -9.77 17.05 -19.47
CA SER A 195 -8.96 17.76 -18.48
C SER A 195 -7.52 17.89 -18.96
N LEU A 196 -6.92 19.05 -18.75
CA LEU A 196 -5.52 19.37 -19.01
C LEU A 196 -4.93 20.03 -17.77
N GLY A 197 -4.00 19.34 -17.12
CA GLY A 197 -3.38 19.78 -15.86
C GLY A 197 -1.90 20.06 -15.99
N PHE A 198 -1.45 21.09 -15.28
CA PHE A 198 -0.06 21.49 -15.15
C PHE A 198 0.34 21.52 -13.69
N GLU A 199 1.48 20.92 -13.37
CA GLU A 199 2.08 20.93 -12.03
C GLU A 199 3.46 21.58 -12.12
N LYS A 200 3.75 22.55 -11.25
CA LYS A 200 4.99 23.35 -11.23
C LYS A 200 5.34 23.95 -12.60
N GLY A 201 4.32 24.29 -13.40
CA GLY A 201 4.47 24.90 -14.72
C GLY A 201 4.79 23.90 -15.85
N PHE A 202 4.77 22.59 -15.61
CA PHE A 202 4.92 21.58 -16.65
C PHE A 202 3.67 20.71 -16.78
N LEU A 203 3.48 20.04 -17.92
CA LEU A 203 2.35 19.13 -18.13
C LEU A 203 2.36 18.03 -17.07
N LYS A 204 1.25 17.88 -16.33
CA LYS A 204 1.05 16.77 -15.41
C LYS A 204 0.17 15.69 -16.03
N HIS A 205 -0.92 16.08 -16.67
CA HIS A 205 -1.81 15.15 -17.35
C HIS A 205 -2.64 15.82 -18.44
N PHE A 206 -3.07 15.01 -19.39
CA PHE A 206 -4.14 15.32 -20.33
C PHE A 206 -5.05 14.11 -20.44
N ILE A 207 -6.36 14.28 -20.25
CA ILE A 207 -7.35 13.22 -20.43
C ILE A 207 -8.50 13.69 -21.32
N ASP A 208 -8.83 12.90 -22.34
CA ASP A 208 -9.92 13.14 -23.27
C ASP A 208 -10.94 12.00 -23.23
N ARG A 209 -12.06 12.26 -22.56
CA ARG A 209 -13.24 11.37 -22.51
C ARG A 209 -14.39 11.91 -23.34
N TRP A 210 -14.19 13.01 -24.06
CA TRP A 210 -15.27 13.67 -24.78
C TRP A 210 -15.78 12.82 -25.93
N TRP A 211 -14.89 12.20 -26.70
CA TRP A 211 -15.27 11.34 -27.81
C TRP A 211 -15.83 9.98 -27.36
N LEU A 212 -15.47 9.53 -26.15
CA LEU A 212 -15.91 8.25 -25.58
C LEU A 212 -17.40 8.26 -25.23
N TYR A 213 -17.85 9.27 -24.50
CA TYR A 213 -19.21 9.33 -23.98
C TYR A 213 -20.17 10.03 -24.94
N LYS A 214 -21.38 9.50 -25.07
CA LYS A 214 -22.47 10.07 -25.87
C LYS A 214 -23.60 10.55 -24.96
N ILE A 215 -24.35 11.54 -25.42
CA ILE A 215 -25.57 11.99 -24.77
C ILE A 215 -26.73 11.54 -25.65
N ASP A 216 -27.63 10.73 -25.10
CA ASP A 216 -28.80 10.24 -25.82
C ASP A 216 -30.07 10.80 -25.17
N GLY A 217 -30.67 11.76 -25.86
CA GLY A 217 -31.78 12.55 -25.34
C GLY A 217 -31.34 13.66 -24.38
N THR A 218 -32.08 14.77 -24.43
CA THR A 218 -31.93 15.90 -23.49
C THR A 218 -33.27 16.30 -22.87
N ASP A 219 -34.29 15.46 -23.07
CA ASP A 219 -35.64 15.71 -22.59
C ASP A 219 -35.69 15.49 -21.08
N ILE A 220 -36.24 16.48 -20.38
CA ILE A 220 -36.44 16.45 -18.92
C ILE A 220 -37.95 16.57 -18.72
N ASN A 221 -38.59 15.42 -18.58
CA ASN A 221 -40.05 15.27 -18.46
C ASN A 221 -40.51 15.13 -17.00
N VAL A 222 -39.56 15.05 -16.07
CA VAL A 222 -39.77 14.93 -14.62
C VAL A 222 -39.07 16.10 -13.94
N ASP A 223 -39.82 16.94 -13.24
CA ASP A 223 -39.25 17.99 -12.39
C ASP A 223 -38.79 17.44 -11.03
N GLU A 224 -38.12 18.28 -10.23
CA GLU A 224 -37.55 17.87 -8.94
C GLU A 224 -38.61 17.32 -7.97
N ASN A 225 -39.79 17.93 -7.90
CA ASN A 225 -40.85 17.50 -6.98
C ASN A 225 -41.45 16.16 -7.42
N GLU A 226 -41.72 16.02 -8.72
CA GLU A 226 -42.20 14.77 -9.29
C GLU A 226 -41.16 13.64 -9.10
N ALA A 227 -39.87 13.94 -9.24
CA ALA A 227 -38.80 12.98 -8.97
C ALA A 227 -38.79 12.54 -7.50
N ILE A 228 -38.93 13.48 -6.55
CA ILE A 228 -39.02 13.16 -5.12
C ILE A 228 -40.24 12.25 -4.86
N GLU A 229 -41.40 12.53 -5.45
CA GLU A 229 -42.60 11.69 -5.29
C GLU A 229 -42.39 10.27 -5.80
N ILE A 230 -41.79 10.11 -6.99
CA ILE A 230 -41.43 8.80 -7.55
C ILE A 230 -40.46 8.07 -6.62
N ALA A 231 -39.42 8.76 -6.13
CA ALA A 231 -38.43 8.19 -5.23
C ALA A 231 -39.05 7.70 -3.91
N MET A 232 -39.90 8.52 -3.29
CA MET A 232 -40.62 8.18 -2.06
C MET A 232 -41.54 6.97 -2.26
N ASN A 233 -42.18 6.84 -3.42
CA ASN A 233 -43.03 5.69 -3.73
C ASN A 233 -42.22 4.41 -4.03
N ALA A 234 -41.09 4.53 -4.72
CA ALA A 234 -40.17 3.42 -4.95
C ALA A 234 -39.61 2.87 -3.63
N ALA A 235 -39.18 3.79 -2.74
CA ALA A 235 -38.63 3.44 -1.44
C ALA A 235 -39.61 2.66 -0.56
N LYS A 236 -40.93 2.90 -0.63
CA LYS A 236 -41.93 2.12 0.15
C LYS A 236 -41.91 0.62 -0.12
N ASN A 237 -41.48 0.20 -1.32
CA ASN A 237 -41.42 -1.19 -1.73
C ASN A 237 -40.00 -1.76 -1.67
N TYR A 238 -39.02 -0.98 -1.21
CA TYR A 238 -37.64 -1.40 -1.13
C TYR A 238 -37.39 -2.22 0.14
N SER A 239 -36.54 -3.23 0.04
CA SER A 239 -36.03 -4.00 1.17
C SER A 239 -34.55 -4.31 0.95
N TRP A 240 -33.84 -4.61 2.02
CA TRP A 240 -32.46 -5.09 1.95
C TRP A 240 -32.21 -6.23 2.93
N LYS A 241 -31.19 -7.03 2.62
CA LYS A 241 -30.78 -8.19 3.41
C LYS A 241 -29.44 -7.92 4.09
N VAL A 242 -29.38 -8.30 5.35
CA VAL A 242 -28.22 -8.12 6.22
C VAL A 242 -27.84 -9.48 6.77
N CYS A 243 -26.57 -9.85 6.65
CA CYS A 243 -26.06 -11.03 7.33
C CYS A 243 -25.67 -10.70 8.77
N MET A 244 -26.16 -11.53 9.69
CA MET A 244 -25.86 -11.48 11.13
C MET A 244 -25.32 -12.85 11.52
N GLY A 245 -24.02 -13.08 11.28
CA GLY A 245 -23.42 -14.41 11.40
C GLY A 245 -24.00 -15.38 10.36
N ASN A 246 -24.63 -16.47 10.82
CA ASN A 246 -25.25 -17.48 9.95
C ASN A 246 -26.69 -17.12 9.53
N ASP A 247 -27.30 -16.10 10.14
CA ASP A 247 -28.67 -15.69 9.87
C ASP A 247 -28.70 -14.50 8.90
N THR A 248 -29.81 -14.36 8.17
CA THR A 248 -30.07 -13.20 7.30
C THR A 248 -31.35 -12.52 7.75
N ILE A 249 -31.26 -11.22 8.05
CA ILE A 249 -32.42 -10.39 8.39
C ILE A 249 -32.77 -9.59 7.14
N GLU A 250 -34.04 -9.62 6.74
CA GLU A 250 -34.59 -8.73 5.72
C GLU A 250 -35.28 -7.55 6.40
N VAL A 251 -34.87 -6.33 6.04
CA VAL A 251 -35.48 -5.11 6.53
C VAL A 251 -36.47 -4.62 5.48
N THR A 252 -37.76 -4.62 5.84
CA THR A 252 -38.86 -4.18 4.98
C THR A 252 -39.58 -2.95 5.50
N GLU A 253 -39.32 -2.56 6.76
CA GLU A 253 -39.99 -1.45 7.43
C GLU A 253 -38.98 -0.41 7.89
N PHE A 254 -39.11 0.82 7.38
CA PHE A 254 -38.28 1.96 7.75
C PHE A 254 -39.00 3.29 7.56
N ASN A 255 -38.53 4.33 8.25
CA ASN A 255 -39.10 5.66 8.16
C ASN A 255 -38.12 6.62 7.48
N ILE A 256 -38.58 7.27 6.42
CA ILE A 256 -37.85 8.37 5.77
C ILE A 256 -38.24 9.67 6.47
N VAL A 257 -37.24 10.45 6.89
CA VAL A 257 -37.43 11.69 7.65
C VAL A 257 -36.89 12.93 6.95
N GLU A 258 -35.97 12.76 6.00
CA GLU A 258 -35.32 13.88 5.31
C GLU A 258 -35.06 13.53 3.84
N VAL A 259 -35.14 14.53 2.98
CA VAL A 259 -34.67 14.45 1.58
C VAL A 259 -33.40 15.28 1.48
N GLY A 260 -32.30 14.65 1.10
CA GLY A 260 -31.05 15.37 0.81
C GLY A 260 -31.13 16.08 -0.53
N LYS A 261 -30.07 16.79 -0.91
CA LYS A 261 -30.06 17.60 -2.13
C LYS A 261 -30.31 16.74 -3.39
N PRO A 262 -31.47 16.88 -4.05
CA PRO A 262 -31.74 16.25 -5.35
C PRO A 262 -30.74 16.78 -6.38
N THR A 263 -30.35 15.95 -7.33
CA THR A 263 -29.39 16.39 -8.35
C THR A 263 -29.68 15.73 -9.70
N LEU A 264 -29.87 16.56 -10.72
CA LEU A 264 -30.01 16.11 -12.10
C LEU A 264 -28.65 16.14 -12.79
N CYS A 265 -28.28 15.05 -13.43
CA CYS A 265 -27.05 14.93 -14.22
C CYS A 265 -27.22 13.88 -15.33
N PHE A 266 -26.32 13.88 -16.32
CA PHE A 266 -26.30 12.84 -17.34
C PHE A 266 -25.42 11.68 -16.89
N LEU A 267 -26.03 10.51 -16.70
CA LEU A 267 -25.39 9.32 -16.16
C LEU A 267 -25.86 8.04 -16.88
N ASN A 268 -25.13 6.96 -16.65
CA ASN A 268 -25.58 5.60 -16.90
C ASN A 268 -24.83 4.63 -15.96
N ALA A 269 -25.34 3.41 -15.80
CA ALA A 269 -24.59 2.37 -15.10
C ALA A 269 -23.30 2.02 -15.86
N MET A 270 -22.27 1.62 -15.12
CA MET A 270 -20.95 1.36 -15.69
C MET A 270 -20.80 -0.06 -16.26
N GLU A 271 -21.63 -1.00 -15.80
CA GLU A 271 -21.63 -2.39 -16.27
C GLU A 271 -22.67 -2.57 -17.37
N GLU A 272 -22.29 -3.25 -18.46
CA GLU A 272 -23.13 -3.46 -19.65
C GLU A 272 -24.53 -4.01 -19.32
N LYS A 273 -24.61 -4.98 -18.39
CA LYS A 273 -25.86 -5.61 -17.96
C LYS A 273 -26.84 -4.66 -17.25
N ASP A 274 -26.33 -3.60 -16.63
CA ASP A 274 -27.10 -2.66 -15.82
C ASP A 274 -27.30 -1.32 -16.56
N ALA A 275 -26.56 -1.09 -17.64
CA ALA A 275 -26.63 0.13 -18.43
C ALA A 275 -27.93 0.19 -19.23
N ARG A 276 -28.60 1.35 -19.19
CA ARG A 276 -29.74 1.61 -20.06
C ARG A 276 -29.28 1.51 -21.52
N GLY A 277 -30.00 0.73 -22.31
CA GLY A 277 -29.65 0.47 -23.72
C GLY A 277 -28.46 -0.48 -23.92
N GLY A 278 -27.90 -1.06 -22.85
CA GLY A 278 -26.76 -1.98 -22.91
C GLY A 278 -25.43 -1.31 -23.29
N ASP A 279 -25.33 0.02 -23.25
CA ASP A 279 -24.09 0.75 -23.55
C ASP A 279 -23.74 1.71 -22.39
N PRO A 280 -22.73 1.39 -21.55
CA PRO A 280 -22.34 2.23 -20.43
C PRO A 280 -21.71 3.57 -20.86
N LEU A 281 -21.38 3.76 -22.14
CA LEU A 281 -20.83 5.02 -22.69
C LEU A 281 -21.92 5.98 -23.17
N THR A 282 -23.18 5.55 -23.22
CA THR A 282 -24.31 6.41 -23.58
C THR A 282 -24.99 6.91 -22.31
N LEU A 283 -25.04 8.24 -22.13
CA LEU A 283 -25.53 8.90 -20.92
C LEU A 283 -26.92 9.49 -21.14
N TYR A 284 -27.75 9.39 -20.09
CA TYR A 284 -29.15 9.84 -20.05
C TYR A 284 -29.37 10.77 -18.87
N PRO A 285 -30.33 11.71 -18.92
CA PRO A 285 -30.63 12.56 -17.79
C PRO A 285 -31.24 11.73 -16.64
N GLU A 286 -30.59 11.74 -15.48
CA GLU A 286 -30.96 10.98 -14.29
C GLU A 286 -31.00 11.90 -13.05
N TRP A 287 -32.10 11.81 -12.30
CA TRP A 287 -32.22 12.40 -10.97
C TRP A 287 -31.60 11.47 -9.93
N TYR A 288 -30.66 12.00 -9.14
CA TYR A 288 -30.16 11.43 -7.89
C TYR A 288 -30.99 11.97 -6.73
N ILE A 289 -31.77 11.12 -6.06
CA ILE A 289 -32.65 11.48 -4.94
C ILE A 289 -32.21 10.74 -3.67
N PRO A 290 -31.47 11.41 -2.76
CA PRO A 290 -31.05 10.82 -1.50
C PRO A 290 -32.11 11.03 -0.41
N LEU A 291 -32.46 9.96 0.31
CA LEU A 291 -33.50 9.90 1.33
C LEU A 291 -32.87 9.45 2.65
N GLY A 292 -32.97 10.27 3.69
CA GLY A 292 -32.46 9.99 5.03
C GLY A 292 -33.49 9.26 5.90
N LEU A 293 -33.06 8.24 6.64
CA LEU A 293 -33.89 7.48 7.57
C LEU A 293 -33.82 8.04 9.01
N ASP A 294 -34.77 7.68 9.86
CA ASP A 294 -34.90 8.17 11.25
C ASP A 294 -33.83 7.65 12.22
N LYS A 295 -33.15 6.54 11.87
CA LYS A 295 -32.12 5.89 12.68
C LYS A 295 -31.21 5.01 11.82
N VAL A 296 -30.19 4.43 12.46
CA VAL A 296 -29.38 3.37 11.84
C VAL A 296 -30.18 2.06 11.87
N TYR A 297 -30.44 1.49 10.70
CA TYR A 297 -31.07 0.20 10.53
C TYR A 297 -30.03 -0.93 10.38
N PRO A 298 -30.44 -2.21 10.52
CA PRO A 298 -29.57 -3.36 10.27
C PRO A 298 -28.75 -3.21 8.98
N GLY A 299 -27.45 -3.55 9.06
CA GLY A 299 -26.49 -3.40 7.96
C GLY A 299 -25.84 -2.03 7.87
N GLY A 300 -25.99 -1.20 8.91
CA GLY A 300 -25.47 0.16 8.97
C GLY A 300 -26.25 1.13 8.09
N VAL A 301 -27.47 0.77 7.67
CA VAL A 301 -28.23 1.55 6.69
C VAL A 301 -28.80 2.80 7.35
N THR A 302 -28.43 3.97 6.85
CA THR A 302 -28.94 5.27 7.34
C THR A 302 -29.80 5.96 6.31
N GLY A 303 -29.71 5.59 5.05
CA GLY A 303 -30.45 6.25 3.97
C GLY A 303 -30.77 5.31 2.83
N ILE A 304 -31.48 5.83 1.85
CA ILE A 304 -31.75 5.19 0.55
C ILE A 304 -31.45 6.22 -0.52
N ASN A 305 -30.79 5.84 -1.60
CA ASN A 305 -30.69 6.67 -2.79
C ASN A 305 -31.51 6.05 -3.91
N VAL A 306 -32.26 6.89 -4.62
CA VAL A 306 -33.08 6.49 -5.76
C VAL A 306 -32.64 7.29 -6.98
N GLY A 307 -32.30 6.58 -8.05
CA GLY A 307 -32.08 7.14 -9.37
C GLY A 307 -33.38 7.11 -10.17
N ILE A 308 -33.67 8.18 -10.92
CA ILE A 308 -34.86 8.25 -11.80
C ILE A 308 -34.46 8.80 -13.16
N TRP A 309 -34.78 8.08 -14.22
CA TRP A 309 -34.64 8.57 -15.59
C TRP A 309 -35.59 9.75 -15.82
N ALA A 310 -35.02 10.94 -16.01
CA ALA A 310 -35.79 12.18 -16.08
C ALA A 310 -36.61 12.30 -17.37
N ASP A 311 -36.31 11.51 -18.39
CA ASP A 311 -36.98 11.48 -19.68
C ASP A 311 -38.17 10.51 -19.71
N ILE A 312 -38.04 9.33 -19.09
CA ILE A 312 -39.06 8.26 -19.15
C ILE A 312 -39.81 7.99 -17.84
N LYS A 313 -39.46 8.70 -16.75
CA LYS A 313 -40.11 8.61 -15.43
C LYS A 313 -39.98 7.25 -14.72
N GLU A 314 -38.99 6.46 -15.10
CA GLU A 314 -38.72 5.14 -14.52
C GLU A 314 -37.59 5.20 -13.49
N VAL A 315 -37.69 4.38 -12.45
CA VAL A 315 -36.62 4.20 -11.46
C VAL A 315 -35.44 3.51 -12.15
N SER A 316 -34.30 4.18 -12.19
CA SER A 316 -33.05 3.67 -12.78
C SER A 316 -32.22 2.87 -11.78
N TYR A 317 -32.31 3.23 -10.51
CA TYR A 317 -31.49 2.68 -9.44
C TYR A 317 -32.19 2.85 -8.09
N ILE A 318 -32.01 1.89 -7.19
CA ILE A 318 -32.35 2.06 -5.78
C ILE A 318 -31.35 1.28 -4.92
N GLY A 319 -30.78 1.94 -3.91
CA GLY A 319 -29.73 1.35 -3.08
C GLY A 319 -29.68 1.93 -1.67
N ALA A 320 -29.37 1.09 -0.70
CA ALA A 320 -29.17 1.48 0.70
C ALA A 320 -27.87 2.29 0.87
N MET A 321 -27.97 3.44 1.53
CA MET A 321 -26.84 4.24 1.97
C MET A 321 -26.36 3.72 3.31
N ILE A 322 -25.07 3.42 3.40
CA ILE A 322 -24.47 2.73 4.54
C ILE A 322 -23.57 3.70 5.29
N PHE A 323 -23.69 3.67 6.60
CA PHE A 323 -22.83 4.37 7.53
C PHE A 323 -21.89 3.38 8.20
N GLY A 324 -20.61 3.76 8.22
CA GLY A 324 -19.52 2.97 8.78
C GLY A 324 -19.30 3.11 10.29
N GLY A 325 -20.07 3.92 11.01
CA GLY A 325 -19.84 4.15 12.44
C GLY A 325 -20.60 3.19 13.33
N ALA A 326 -20.16 3.08 14.60
CA ALA A 326 -20.69 2.13 15.57
C ALA A 326 -22.23 2.21 15.68
N PRO A 327 -22.97 1.11 15.42
CA PRO A 327 -24.34 1.02 15.91
C PRO A 327 -24.29 1.04 17.45
N SER A 328 -25.19 1.79 18.09
CA SER A 328 -25.47 1.59 19.51
C SER A 328 -25.82 0.11 19.69
N SER A 329 -25.12 -0.61 20.57
CA SER A 329 -25.48 -1.99 20.92
C SER A 329 -26.97 -2.05 21.21
N PRO A 330 -27.73 -3.05 20.72
CA PRO A 330 -29.10 -3.22 21.15
C PRO A 330 -29.08 -3.48 22.66
N GLU A 331 -29.52 -2.51 23.46
CA GLU A 331 -29.89 -2.77 24.85
C GLU A 331 -30.94 -3.87 24.83
N ALA A 332 -30.57 -5.04 25.34
CA ALA A 332 -31.53 -6.12 25.57
C ALA A 332 -32.64 -5.57 26.47
N PRO A 333 -33.93 -5.67 26.08
CA PRO A 333 -35.01 -5.10 26.87
C PRO A 333 -35.10 -5.83 28.21
N VAL A 334 -34.85 -5.09 29.28
CA VAL A 334 -35.18 -5.50 30.65
C VAL A 334 -36.70 -5.51 30.76
N ASN A 335 -37.31 -6.69 30.70
CA ASN A 335 -38.68 -6.89 31.16
C ASN A 335 -38.68 -7.86 32.34
N SER A 336 -39.05 -7.29 33.48
CA SER A 336 -39.37 -7.94 34.73
C SER A 336 -40.59 -8.87 34.62
N GLU A 337 -40.53 -9.98 35.35
CA GLU A 337 -41.63 -10.84 35.80
C GLU A 337 -42.46 -11.55 34.72
N ASN A 338 -42.10 -12.83 34.46
CA ASN A 338 -43.04 -13.92 34.65
C ASN A 338 -42.32 -15.25 34.90
N SER A 339 -42.68 -15.84 36.03
CA SER A 339 -42.19 -17.11 36.56
C SER A 339 -42.64 -18.30 35.72
N VAL A 340 -41.69 -19.08 35.20
CA VAL A 340 -41.90 -20.50 34.91
C VAL A 340 -40.68 -21.28 35.42
N LYS A 341 -40.94 -22.18 36.38
CA LYS A 341 -39.94 -23.10 36.95
C LYS A 341 -39.36 -24.03 35.86
N PRO A 342 -38.06 -24.36 35.91
CA PRO A 342 -37.49 -25.37 35.02
C PRO A 342 -37.91 -26.79 35.46
N PRO A 343 -38.13 -27.73 34.52
CA PRO A 343 -38.20 -29.13 34.86
C PRO A 343 -36.80 -29.65 35.20
N SER A 344 -36.77 -30.39 36.30
CA SER A 344 -35.64 -31.09 36.89
C SER A 344 -35.31 -32.40 36.17
N ASN A 345 -34.04 -32.80 36.31
CA ASN A 345 -33.44 -34.13 36.10
C ASN A 345 -33.01 -34.42 34.65
N GLU A 346 -31.83 -34.94 34.34
CA GLU A 346 -30.59 -35.28 35.07
C GLU A 346 -29.61 -35.80 34.00
N VAL A 347 -28.30 -35.58 34.20
CA VAL A 347 -27.14 -36.34 33.62
C VAL A 347 -26.87 -36.11 32.11
N SER A 348 -25.69 -35.70 31.64
CA SER A 348 -24.31 -36.02 32.02
C SER A 348 -23.36 -34.86 31.72
N VAL A 349 -22.48 -34.54 32.67
CA VAL A 349 -21.33 -33.66 32.49
C VAL A 349 -20.16 -34.53 32.02
N GLY A 350 -19.68 -34.29 30.80
CA GLY A 350 -18.37 -34.75 30.34
C GLY A 350 -17.34 -33.65 30.57
N GLU A 351 -16.75 -33.60 31.76
CA GLU A 351 -15.52 -32.88 32.01
C GLU A 351 -14.35 -33.67 31.40
N VAL A 352 -13.56 -33.02 30.54
CA VAL A 352 -12.20 -33.47 30.25
C VAL A 352 -11.25 -32.46 30.88
N ALA A 353 -10.70 -32.84 32.03
CA ALA A 353 -9.58 -32.21 32.69
C ALA A 353 -8.54 -33.32 33.02
N PRO A 354 -7.31 -32.95 33.39
CA PRO A 354 -6.08 -33.42 32.77
C PRO A 354 -5.54 -34.72 33.38
N ASN A 355 -4.80 -35.47 32.59
CA ASN A 355 -4.12 -36.68 33.05
C ASN A 355 -2.94 -36.29 33.95
N GLN A 356 -3.07 -36.57 35.25
CA GLN A 356 -1.96 -36.74 36.17
C GLN A 356 -1.32 -38.12 35.96
N THR A 357 0.01 -38.18 35.95
CA THR A 357 0.73 -39.37 36.42
C THR A 357 1.59 -39.03 37.62
N LEU A 358 1.40 -39.87 38.65
CA LEU A 358 2.01 -39.93 39.97
C LEU A 358 3.51 -39.62 40.00
N ILE A 359 3.92 -38.77 40.95
CA ILE A 359 5.18 -38.94 41.68
C ILE A 359 4.90 -38.84 43.17
N THR A 360 4.67 -40.01 43.76
CA THR A 360 4.81 -40.27 45.20
C THR A 360 6.29 -40.56 45.51
N TRP A 361 6.69 -40.28 46.76
CA TRP A 361 7.97 -40.61 47.44
C TRP A 361 9.09 -39.56 47.43
N VAL A 362 8.97 -38.56 48.32
CA VAL A 362 10.14 -37.81 48.86
C VAL A 362 10.53 -38.30 50.28
N ALA A 363 9.86 -39.31 50.82
CA ALA A 363 10.19 -39.87 52.14
C ALA A 363 11.03 -41.17 52.04
N LEU A 364 12.29 -41.14 51.57
CA LEU A 364 13.31 -42.18 51.91
C LEU A 364 14.80 -41.97 51.52
N PRO A 365 15.37 -40.77 51.27
CA PRO A 365 16.85 -40.64 51.27
C PRO A 365 17.43 -39.86 52.47
N ILE A 366 16.59 -39.18 53.25
CA ILE A 366 17.04 -38.28 54.34
C ILE A 366 17.44 -39.05 55.63
N LEU A 367 17.08 -40.34 55.76
CA LEU A 367 17.36 -41.14 56.96
C LEU A 367 18.62 -42.03 56.90
N ILE A 368 19.28 -42.17 55.73
CA ILE A 368 20.53 -42.97 55.62
C ILE A 368 21.79 -42.07 55.66
N ALA A 369 21.68 -40.80 55.25
CA ALA A 369 22.80 -39.85 55.31
C ALA A 369 23.13 -39.37 56.74
N ILE A 370 22.15 -39.36 57.65
CA ILE A 370 22.39 -39.03 59.07
C ILE A 370 22.97 -40.23 59.85
N ALA A 371 22.84 -41.46 59.34
CA ALA A 371 23.36 -42.67 60.00
C ALA A 371 24.82 -43.03 59.64
N LEU A 372 25.36 -42.56 58.51
CA LEU A 372 26.74 -42.88 58.08
C LEU A 372 27.76 -41.76 58.34
N GLY A 373 27.30 -40.55 58.70
CA GLY A 373 28.15 -39.44 59.15
C GLY A 373 28.69 -39.59 60.58
N ALA A 374 28.17 -40.53 61.38
CA ALA A 374 28.59 -40.73 62.76
C ALA A 374 29.71 -41.79 62.96
N THR A 375 30.14 -42.50 61.90
CA THR A 375 31.08 -43.63 62.05
C THR A 375 32.49 -43.37 61.51
N THR A 376 32.68 -42.41 60.60
CA THR A 376 33.98 -42.14 59.95
C THR A 376 34.87 -41.16 60.71
N VAL A 377 34.36 -40.48 61.75
CA VAL A 377 35.19 -39.75 62.73
C VAL A 377 35.76 -40.68 63.82
N TYR A 378 35.28 -41.94 63.93
CA TYR A 378 35.74 -42.87 64.97
C TYR A 378 36.98 -43.71 64.60
N PHE A 379 37.37 -43.83 63.32
CA PHE A 379 38.49 -44.71 62.91
C PHE A 379 39.73 -44.04 62.30
N ARG A 380 39.96 -42.74 62.55
CA ARG A 380 41.31 -42.15 62.41
C ARG A 380 42.09 -42.22 63.74
N ARG A 381 42.47 -43.43 64.15
CA ARG A 381 43.61 -43.66 65.07
C ARG A 381 44.27 -45.03 64.79
N LYS A 382 45.20 -45.08 63.83
CA LYS A 382 46.56 -45.65 63.99
C LYS A 382 47.29 -45.81 62.65
N LYS A 383 48.37 -45.03 62.54
CA LYS A 383 49.76 -45.47 62.32
C LYS A 383 50.10 -46.48 61.20
N THR A 384 50.93 -45.96 60.28
CA THR A 384 52.26 -46.46 59.81
C THR A 384 52.41 -47.54 58.73
N SER A 385 53.36 -47.21 57.85
CA SER A 385 54.46 -47.98 57.23
C SER A 385 54.35 -48.55 55.81
N ARG A 386 55.39 -48.16 55.04
CA ARG A 386 55.97 -48.60 53.75
C ARG A 386 55.79 -50.08 53.36
N LEU A 387 55.68 -50.38 52.06
CA LEU A 387 56.67 -51.10 51.22
C LEU A 387 56.15 -51.40 49.79
N ASP A 388 56.94 -50.98 48.79
CA ASP A 388 57.47 -51.67 47.60
C ASP A 388 56.68 -52.70 46.72
N ASN A 389 56.66 -52.39 45.40
CA ASN A 389 57.15 -53.19 44.25
C ASN A 389 56.24 -54.12 43.34
N VAL A 390 56.26 -53.76 42.03
CA VAL A 390 56.21 -54.52 40.72
C VAL A 390 54.84 -55.02 40.11
N PRO A 391 54.71 -55.36 38.77
CA PRO A 391 54.32 -54.46 37.67
C PRO A 391 53.29 -54.98 36.59
N LYS A 392 52.95 -54.06 35.65
CA LYS A 392 52.68 -54.16 34.19
C LYS A 392 51.61 -55.09 33.56
N SER A 393 50.81 -54.41 32.71
CA SER A 393 50.02 -54.83 31.52
C SER A 393 48.69 -55.53 31.82
N MET A 394 47.57 -55.21 31.17
CA MET A 394 47.29 -54.62 29.86
C MET A 394 45.83 -54.09 29.84
N PHE A 395 45.46 -53.34 28.79
CA PHE A 395 44.19 -52.63 28.53
C PHE A 395 44.15 -51.22 29.13
N GLU A 396 44.54 -50.19 28.36
CA GLU A 396 43.69 -49.48 27.40
C GLU A 396 42.36 -49.02 27.98
N THR A 397 41.99 -47.81 27.56
CA THR A 397 40.70 -47.16 27.73
C THR A 397 40.39 -46.54 29.11
N TRP A 398 40.37 -45.21 29.08
CA TRP A 398 39.74 -44.25 30.00
C TRP A 398 40.58 -43.66 31.14
N ARG A 399 40.77 -42.34 30.99
CA ARG A 399 40.81 -41.31 32.04
C ARG A 399 42.12 -41.12 32.77
N SER A 400 42.99 -40.39 32.08
CA SER A 400 43.59 -39.15 32.58
C SER A 400 42.97 -38.63 33.89
N VAL A 401 43.80 -38.63 34.94
CA VAL A 401 44.03 -37.45 35.78
C VAL A 401 42.75 -36.78 36.32
N LEU A 402 42.17 -37.40 37.34
CA LEU A 402 41.48 -36.70 38.43
C LEU A 402 42.52 -35.99 39.29
N LEU A 403 42.94 -34.80 38.85
CA LEU A 403 43.55 -33.79 39.71
C LEU A 403 43.05 -32.43 39.22
N LEU A 404 41.95 -31.98 39.83
CA LEU A 404 41.86 -30.74 40.60
C LEU A 404 40.43 -30.21 40.58
N ILE A 405 39.86 -30.16 41.79
CA ILE A 405 38.92 -29.16 42.31
C ILE A 405 37.50 -29.22 41.70
N PRO A 406 36.46 -29.55 42.50
CA PRO A 406 35.09 -29.41 42.03
C PRO A 406 34.79 -27.93 41.87
N LEU A 407 34.72 -27.52 40.59
CA LEU A 407 34.05 -26.32 40.13
C LEU A 407 32.70 -26.17 40.84
N THR A 408 32.50 -25.00 41.40
CA THR A 408 31.19 -24.36 41.52
C THR A 408 30.50 -24.36 40.16
N ILE A 409 29.64 -25.35 39.89
CA ILE A 409 28.58 -25.19 38.90
C ILE A 409 27.46 -24.44 39.64
N VAL A 410 27.62 -23.13 39.70
CA VAL A 410 26.45 -22.26 39.62
C VAL A 410 25.88 -22.55 38.25
N SER A 411 24.74 -23.22 38.18
CA SER A 411 23.95 -23.28 36.95
C SER A 411 23.39 -21.88 36.72
N ILE A 412 24.23 -20.96 36.26
CA ILE A 412 23.76 -19.84 35.46
C ILE A 412 23.16 -20.52 34.23
N PRO A 413 21.90 -20.28 33.89
CA PRO A 413 21.42 -20.69 32.58
C PRO A 413 22.37 -20.04 31.57
N ILE A 414 23.16 -20.83 30.84
CA ILE A 414 23.75 -20.34 29.60
C ILE A 414 22.55 -20.24 28.69
N PRO A 415 22.02 -19.04 28.35
CA PRO A 415 21.13 -18.95 27.23
C PRO A 415 21.95 -19.46 26.06
N THR A 416 21.60 -20.63 25.52
CA THR A 416 21.89 -20.88 24.12
C THR A 416 21.02 -19.86 23.38
N ALA A 417 21.56 -18.66 23.22
CA ALA A 417 21.01 -17.66 22.33
C ALA A 417 21.12 -18.28 20.94
N ASN A 418 20.03 -18.91 20.49
CA ASN A 418 19.80 -18.95 19.07
C ASN A 418 19.66 -17.47 18.70
N ALA A 419 20.65 -16.89 18.03
CA ALA A 419 20.49 -15.58 17.41
C ALA A 419 19.15 -15.62 16.66
N GLU A 420 18.24 -14.70 16.98
CA GLU A 420 16.96 -14.67 16.27
C GLU A 420 17.26 -14.59 14.77
N PRO A 421 16.53 -15.36 13.94
CA PRO A 421 16.72 -15.25 12.50
C PRO A 421 16.47 -13.79 12.10
N LEU A 422 17.41 -13.21 11.36
CA LEU A 422 17.23 -11.87 10.80
C LEU A 422 15.89 -11.81 10.05
N PRO A 423 15.20 -10.66 10.08
CA PRO A 423 13.96 -10.50 9.32
C PRO A 423 14.22 -10.82 7.85
N GLU A 424 13.24 -11.45 7.20
CA GLU A 424 13.25 -11.64 5.76
C GLU A 424 13.33 -10.26 5.11
N PRO A 425 14.29 -10.03 4.20
CA PRO A 425 14.56 -8.71 3.67
C PRO A 425 13.53 -8.30 2.60
N GLY A 426 12.38 -8.98 2.54
CA GLY A 426 11.24 -8.64 1.70
C GLY A 426 10.11 -7.98 2.48
N GLY A 427 9.00 -7.75 1.80
CA GLY A 427 7.79 -7.17 2.39
C GLY A 427 6.72 -8.20 2.73
N SER A 428 5.86 -7.85 3.68
CA SER A 428 4.60 -8.56 3.95
C SER A 428 3.40 -7.64 3.71
N ALA A 429 2.29 -8.20 3.25
CA ALA A 429 1.04 -7.48 3.05
C ALA A 429 -0.10 -8.22 3.75
N ILE A 430 -0.90 -7.50 4.54
CA ILE A 430 -2.06 -8.05 5.23
C ILE A 430 -3.30 -7.34 4.71
N THR A 431 -4.23 -8.11 4.16
CA THR A 431 -5.52 -7.61 3.67
C THR A 431 -6.63 -8.25 4.48
N TYR A 432 -7.44 -7.45 5.16
CA TYR A 432 -8.54 -7.95 5.96
C TYR A 432 -9.74 -7.01 5.90
N ALA A 433 -10.93 -7.53 6.11
CA ALA A 433 -12.13 -6.71 6.15
C ALA A 433 -13.19 -7.35 7.04
N SER A 434 -13.82 -6.51 7.86
CA SER A 434 -14.85 -6.95 8.80
C SER A 434 -16.15 -7.25 8.07
N THR A 435 -16.72 -8.41 8.38
CA THR A 435 -18.08 -8.78 7.93
C THR A 435 -19.15 -8.39 8.95
N TYR A 436 -18.77 -7.81 10.08
CA TYR A 436 -19.67 -7.41 11.15
C TYR A 436 -20.65 -6.34 10.64
N TYR A 437 -21.95 -6.63 10.74
CA TYR A 437 -23.02 -5.67 10.46
C TYR A 437 -22.96 -5.06 9.04
N GLN A 438 -22.57 -5.86 8.05
CA GLN A 438 -22.46 -5.44 6.64
C GLN A 438 -23.59 -6.02 5.77
N LEU A 439 -23.89 -5.33 4.67
CA LEU A 439 -24.77 -5.84 3.61
C LEU A 439 -24.04 -6.87 2.74
N ASP A 440 -24.79 -7.79 2.13
CA ASP A 440 -24.22 -8.88 1.33
C ASP A 440 -23.31 -8.40 0.21
N TYR A 441 -23.73 -7.38 -0.53
CA TYR A 441 -22.96 -6.83 -1.64
C TYR A 441 -21.71 -6.06 -1.17
N GLU A 442 -21.72 -5.48 0.04
CA GLU A 442 -20.52 -4.88 0.64
C GLU A 442 -19.50 -5.95 1.01
N ARG A 443 -19.97 -7.07 1.59
CA ARG A 443 -19.12 -8.24 1.86
C ARG A 443 -18.49 -8.77 0.58
N THR A 444 -19.29 -8.95 -0.48
CA THR A 444 -18.77 -9.38 -1.79
C THR A 444 -17.73 -8.41 -2.34
N ALA A 445 -17.97 -7.09 -2.25
CA ALA A 445 -17.01 -6.07 -2.69
C ALA A 445 -15.72 -6.10 -1.86
N ALA A 446 -15.82 -6.20 -0.53
CA ALA A 446 -14.68 -6.32 0.36
C ALA A 446 -13.86 -7.58 0.07
N GLN A 447 -14.52 -8.73 -0.15
CA GLN A 447 -13.85 -9.97 -0.54
C GLN A 447 -13.10 -9.81 -1.86
N GLN A 448 -13.72 -9.17 -2.86
CA GLN A 448 -13.11 -8.92 -4.15
C GLN A 448 -11.85 -8.07 -4.01
N ILE A 449 -11.92 -6.99 -3.24
CA ILE A 449 -10.77 -6.10 -2.96
C ILE A 449 -9.66 -6.87 -2.26
N CYS A 450 -9.94 -7.54 -1.13
CA CYS A 450 -8.91 -8.29 -0.39
C CYS A 450 -8.26 -9.36 -1.26
N THR A 451 -9.03 -10.06 -2.10
CA THR A 451 -8.50 -11.10 -2.99
C THR A 451 -7.63 -10.54 -4.11
N ASP A 452 -8.08 -9.47 -4.78
CA ASP A 452 -7.32 -8.83 -5.87
C ASP A 452 -6.03 -8.21 -5.34
N MET A 453 -6.11 -7.50 -4.21
CA MET A 453 -4.94 -6.92 -3.55
C MET A 453 -3.94 -8.00 -3.13
N ALA A 454 -4.41 -9.07 -2.49
CA ALA A 454 -3.57 -10.18 -2.09
C ALA A 454 -2.84 -10.80 -3.29
N SER A 455 -3.53 -10.96 -4.42
CA SER A 455 -2.92 -11.42 -5.67
C SER A 455 -1.85 -10.47 -6.17
N ARG A 456 -2.10 -9.15 -6.17
CA ARG A 456 -1.15 -8.14 -6.69
C ARG A 456 0.10 -8.04 -5.81
N PHE A 457 -0.05 -7.98 -4.50
CA PHE A 457 1.09 -7.99 -3.59
C PHE A 457 1.93 -9.26 -3.75
N GLY A 458 1.30 -10.42 -3.90
CA GLY A 458 2.03 -11.68 -4.13
C GLY A 458 2.77 -11.71 -5.46
N GLN A 459 2.25 -11.05 -6.51
CA GLN A 459 2.95 -10.89 -7.78
C GLN A 459 4.18 -9.97 -7.67
N GLU A 460 4.16 -9.00 -6.76
CA GLU A 460 5.27 -8.11 -6.43
C GLU A 460 6.23 -8.68 -5.37
N GLY A 461 6.13 -9.98 -5.06
CA GLY A 461 7.07 -10.68 -4.18
C GLY A 461 6.78 -10.60 -2.68
N TYR A 462 5.66 -10.00 -2.27
CA TYR A 462 5.29 -9.93 -0.86
C TYR A 462 4.85 -11.30 -0.31
N GLU A 463 5.15 -11.55 0.96
CA GLU A 463 4.40 -12.54 1.72
C GLU A 463 3.01 -11.97 2.01
N VAL A 464 1.96 -12.70 1.66
CA VAL A 464 0.60 -12.17 1.73
C VAL A 464 -0.28 -12.96 2.69
N THR A 465 -0.90 -12.23 3.62
CA THR A 465 -1.95 -12.74 4.48
C THR A 465 -3.30 -12.13 4.08
N ASN A 466 -4.11 -12.90 3.33
CA ASN A 466 -5.51 -12.56 3.08
C ASN A 466 -6.38 -13.14 4.20
N ALA A 467 -6.84 -12.26 5.09
CA ALA A 467 -7.60 -12.62 6.28
C ALA A 467 -9.06 -12.15 6.21
N TYR A 468 -9.62 -12.01 5.01
CA TYR A 468 -11.03 -11.68 4.84
C TYR A 468 -11.97 -12.62 5.63
N ASP A 469 -13.07 -12.06 6.16
CA ASP A 469 -14.11 -12.76 6.94
C ASP A 469 -13.61 -13.42 8.23
N THR A 470 -13.57 -14.75 8.32
CA THR A 470 -13.19 -15.49 9.55
C THR A 470 -11.75 -15.23 10.01
N GLY A 471 -10.89 -14.73 9.12
CA GLY A 471 -9.54 -14.29 9.48
C GLY A 471 -9.50 -12.93 10.19
N THR A 472 -10.53 -12.09 9.99
CA THR A 472 -10.60 -10.73 10.53
C THR A 472 -11.16 -10.77 11.95
N ILE A 473 -10.34 -11.25 12.89
CA ILE A 473 -10.62 -11.23 14.32
C ILE A 473 -9.54 -10.45 15.05
N LYS A 474 -9.92 -9.73 16.11
CA LYS A 474 -9.04 -8.83 16.87
C LYS A 474 -7.71 -9.47 17.26
N SER A 475 -7.74 -10.70 17.79
CA SER A 475 -6.53 -11.42 18.20
C SER A 475 -5.58 -11.65 17.04
N ASN A 476 -6.10 -11.94 15.85
CA ASN A 476 -5.28 -12.15 14.66
C ASN A 476 -4.70 -10.83 14.16
N VAL A 477 -5.51 -9.76 14.07
CA VAL A 477 -5.05 -8.44 13.63
C VAL A 477 -3.89 -7.95 14.50
N LEU A 478 -4.04 -8.01 15.83
CA LEU A 478 -2.99 -7.59 16.77
C LEU A 478 -1.76 -8.52 16.73
N SER A 479 -1.96 -9.82 16.51
CA SER A 479 -0.86 -10.78 16.39
C SER A 479 -0.07 -10.56 15.09
N TRP A 480 -0.75 -10.31 13.96
CA TRP A 480 -0.12 -10.05 12.68
C TRP A 480 0.58 -8.70 12.62
N ALA A 481 0.02 -7.66 13.24
CA ALA A 481 0.69 -6.37 13.38
C ALA A 481 2.11 -6.53 13.97
N SER A 482 2.24 -7.33 15.03
CA SER A 482 3.52 -7.57 15.71
C SER A 482 4.41 -8.62 15.03
N SER A 483 3.84 -9.76 14.62
CA SER A 483 4.63 -10.84 14.01
C SER A 483 5.17 -10.50 12.62
N LYS A 484 4.44 -9.72 11.82
CA LYS A 484 4.92 -9.32 10.49
C LYS A 484 6.05 -8.30 10.55
N GLU A 485 6.03 -7.35 11.50
CA GLU A 485 7.16 -6.44 11.65
C GLU A 485 8.41 -7.13 12.24
N GLN A 486 8.23 -8.18 13.03
CA GLN A 486 9.37 -9.01 13.47
C GLN A 486 9.97 -9.78 12.30
N GLY A 487 9.12 -10.32 11.42
CA GLY A 487 9.54 -11.18 10.32
C GLY A 487 10.01 -10.48 9.04
N PHE A 488 9.60 -9.24 8.78
CA PHE A 488 9.82 -8.57 7.48
C PHE A 488 10.36 -7.15 7.65
N HIS A 489 10.99 -6.59 6.61
CA HIS A 489 11.51 -5.20 6.63
C HIS A 489 10.40 -4.17 6.45
N ARG A 490 9.31 -4.52 5.77
CA ARG A 490 8.22 -3.60 5.43
C ARG A 490 6.88 -4.33 5.46
N VAL A 491 5.87 -3.70 6.05
CA VAL A 491 4.52 -4.27 6.17
C VAL A 491 3.48 -3.29 5.60
N ALA A 492 2.68 -3.77 4.66
CA ALA A 492 1.55 -3.05 4.10
C ALA A 492 0.22 -3.58 4.67
N ILE A 493 -0.71 -2.68 4.99
CA ILE A 493 -2.01 -3.03 5.58
C ILE A 493 -3.16 -2.46 4.78
N PHE A 494 -4.20 -3.26 4.60
CA PHE A 494 -5.53 -2.78 4.22
C PHE A 494 -6.63 -3.31 5.13
N HIS A 495 -7.51 -2.40 5.54
CA HIS A 495 -8.72 -2.71 6.27
C HIS A 495 -9.96 -2.07 5.64
N PHE A 496 -11.07 -2.80 5.57
CA PHE A 496 -12.41 -2.26 5.40
C PHE A 496 -13.33 -2.73 6.52
N GLY A 497 -14.18 -1.85 7.02
CA GLY A 497 -15.19 -2.20 8.01
C GLY A 497 -15.81 -0.99 8.68
N HIS A 498 -16.53 -1.24 9.77
CA HIS A 498 -17.05 -0.19 10.62
C HIS A 498 -15.98 0.33 11.59
N GLY A 499 -16.12 1.56 12.07
CA GLY A 499 -15.25 2.19 13.06
C GLY A 499 -15.62 3.62 13.38
N GLY A 500 -15.05 4.15 14.45
CA GLY A 500 -15.35 5.49 14.94
C GLY A 500 -14.34 5.94 15.99
N PHE A 501 -14.87 6.57 17.05
CA PHE A 501 -14.12 6.90 18.25
C PHE A 501 -15.06 6.83 19.46
N LEU A 502 -14.50 6.67 20.65
CA LEU A 502 -15.19 6.88 21.93
C LEU A 502 -14.29 7.66 22.90
N ASP A 503 -14.91 8.35 23.86
CA ASP A 503 -14.19 8.90 25.01
C ASP A 503 -13.75 7.76 25.93
N VAL A 504 -12.44 7.60 26.08
CA VAL A 504 -11.83 6.66 27.02
C VAL A 504 -10.94 7.43 27.99
N GLY A 505 -11.51 7.83 29.12
CA GLY A 505 -10.76 8.51 30.19
C GLY A 505 -10.46 9.99 29.90
N GLY A 506 -11.38 10.68 29.24
CA GLY A 506 -11.29 12.11 28.90
C GLY A 506 -10.58 12.40 27.58
N TYR A 507 -10.27 11.36 26.79
CA TYR A 507 -9.60 11.46 25.50
C TYR A 507 -10.37 10.66 24.46
N LEU A 508 -10.53 11.21 23.27
CA LEU A 508 -11.16 10.51 22.15
C LEU A 508 -10.17 9.52 21.54
N HIS A 509 -10.42 8.23 21.72
CA HIS A 509 -9.65 7.16 21.10
C HIS A 509 -10.39 6.62 19.89
N TYR A 510 -9.64 6.25 18.86
CA TYR A 510 -10.19 5.78 17.59
C TYR A 510 -10.21 4.26 17.55
N ASP A 511 -11.20 3.74 16.84
CA ASP A 511 -11.43 2.30 16.73
C ASP A 511 -11.98 1.86 15.38
N TYR A 512 -11.79 0.57 15.10
CA TYR A 512 -12.54 -0.17 14.10
C TYR A 512 -12.88 -1.57 14.61
N PHE A 513 -13.82 -2.25 13.94
CA PHE A 513 -14.36 -3.52 14.39
C PHE A 513 -13.80 -4.71 13.61
N ASP A 514 -13.62 -5.82 14.30
CA ASP A 514 -13.39 -7.13 13.68
C ASP A 514 -14.73 -7.75 13.19
N SER A 515 -14.70 -8.94 12.57
CA SER A 515 -15.89 -9.63 12.05
C SER A 515 -16.87 -10.11 13.14
N ASN A 516 -16.42 -10.19 14.39
CA ASN A 516 -17.26 -10.53 15.55
C ASN A 516 -17.83 -9.29 16.25
N GLY A 517 -17.50 -8.09 15.78
CA GLY A 517 -17.89 -6.82 16.42
C GLY A 517 -17.03 -6.46 17.63
N ASN A 518 -15.87 -7.08 17.81
CA ASN A 518 -14.91 -6.64 18.83
C ASN A 518 -14.17 -5.40 18.34
N THR A 519 -14.05 -4.42 19.22
CA THR A 519 -13.34 -3.17 18.95
C THR A 519 -11.82 -3.35 19.01
N ILE A 520 -11.12 -2.82 18.01
CA ILE A 520 -9.66 -2.75 17.91
C ILE A 520 -9.26 -1.29 18.06
N TRP A 521 -8.57 -0.96 19.15
CA TRP A 521 -8.25 0.42 19.50
C TRP A 521 -6.86 0.85 19.01
N ASP A 522 -6.69 2.15 18.75
CA ASP A 522 -5.40 2.78 18.49
C ASP A 522 -4.33 2.43 19.55
N TYR A 523 -4.66 2.50 20.84
CA TYR A 523 -3.76 2.17 21.94
C TYR A 523 -3.47 0.66 22.10
N GLU A 524 -4.22 -0.21 21.42
CA GLU A 524 -3.93 -1.65 21.36
C GLU A 524 -3.01 -2.00 20.18
N ILE A 525 -3.11 -1.24 19.09
CA ILE A 525 -2.26 -1.37 17.91
C ILE A 525 -0.87 -0.85 18.19
N TYR A 526 -0.73 0.34 18.78
CA TYR A 526 0.55 0.98 19.04
C TYR A 526 1.62 0.07 19.67
N PRO A 527 1.37 -0.68 20.76
CA PRO A 527 2.38 -1.59 21.32
C PRO A 527 2.70 -2.81 20.43
N LYS A 528 2.01 -3.00 19.31
CA LYS A 528 2.19 -4.09 18.33
C LYS A 528 2.89 -3.64 17.06
N THR A 529 3.20 -2.36 16.91
CA THR A 529 3.78 -1.77 15.71
C THR A 529 5.08 -1.02 16.01
N GLY A 530 5.67 -1.29 17.18
CA GLY A 530 6.75 -0.51 17.79
C GLY A 530 8.07 -0.56 17.04
N LEU A 531 8.25 -1.52 16.12
CA LEU A 531 9.43 -1.58 15.26
C LEU A 531 9.35 -0.59 14.08
N GLY A 532 8.20 0.05 13.85
CA GLY A 532 8.05 1.09 12.82
C GLY A 532 8.18 0.55 11.39
N LYS A 533 7.79 -0.70 11.14
CA LYS A 533 7.90 -1.31 9.79
C LYS A 533 6.63 -1.24 8.96
N HIS A 534 5.54 -0.75 9.53
CA HIS A 534 4.25 -0.54 8.85
C HIS A 534 4.29 0.71 7.97
N PHE A 535 4.98 0.61 6.83
CA PHE A 535 5.28 1.74 5.93
C PHE A 535 4.06 2.26 5.14
N PHE A 536 3.08 1.38 4.86
CA PHE A 536 1.85 1.76 4.16
C PHE A 536 0.62 1.17 4.83
N VAL A 537 -0.29 2.04 5.27
CA VAL A 537 -1.51 1.62 5.95
C VAL A 537 -2.72 2.32 5.33
N PHE A 538 -3.66 1.53 4.79
CA PHE A 538 -4.90 2.03 4.21
C PHE A 538 -6.12 1.49 4.96
N ILE A 539 -6.74 2.34 5.76
CA ILE A 539 -7.95 2.00 6.52
C ILE A 539 -9.17 2.67 5.90
N TRP A 540 -9.97 1.88 5.16
CA TRP A 540 -11.24 2.29 4.56
C TRP A 540 -12.38 2.20 5.57
N THR A 541 -12.31 3.04 6.60
CA THR A 541 -13.27 3.07 7.70
C THR A 541 -13.51 4.52 8.13
N CYS A 542 -14.72 4.81 8.61
CA CYS A 542 -15.10 6.14 9.07
C CYS A 542 -14.15 6.64 10.17
N ARG A 543 -13.83 7.94 10.13
CA ARG A 543 -13.06 8.68 11.16
C ARG A 543 -11.60 8.29 11.38
N GLN A 544 -11.08 7.27 10.71
CA GLN A 544 -9.70 6.81 10.93
C GLN A 544 -8.63 7.78 10.40
N GLY A 545 -9.05 8.87 9.73
CA GLY A 545 -8.22 9.97 9.30
C GLY A 545 -8.58 11.32 9.96
N ASP A 546 -9.37 11.35 11.04
CA ASP A 546 -9.78 12.62 11.70
C ASP A 546 -8.59 13.41 12.25
N LEU A 547 -7.53 12.72 12.69
CA LEU A 547 -6.29 13.33 13.17
C LEU A 547 -5.09 12.39 12.99
N ILE A 548 -3.88 12.96 12.95
CA ILE A 548 -2.63 12.19 12.86
C ILE A 548 -2.39 11.42 14.16
N GLY A 549 -2.35 12.13 15.30
CA GLY A 549 -2.28 11.50 16.62
C GLY A 549 -1.23 12.06 17.55
N TYR A 550 -1.27 11.59 18.79
CA TYR A 550 -0.41 12.01 19.89
C TYR A 550 -0.47 10.98 21.04
N VAL A 551 0.28 11.23 22.12
CA VAL A 551 0.22 10.44 23.36
C VAL A 551 -0.65 11.17 24.38
N ASP A 552 -1.67 10.51 24.91
CA ASP A 552 -2.56 11.09 25.92
C ASP A 552 -1.89 11.24 27.30
N GLY A 553 -2.61 11.85 28.25
CA GLY A 553 -2.10 12.04 29.63
C GLY A 553 -1.87 10.75 30.42
N ASN A 554 -2.29 9.59 29.92
CA ASN A 554 -2.08 8.27 30.51
C ASN A 554 -0.99 7.47 29.79
N GLY A 555 -0.29 8.06 28.81
CA GLY A 555 0.76 7.39 28.04
C GLY A 555 0.24 6.49 26.91
N ARG A 556 -1.02 6.60 26.52
CA ARG A 556 -1.63 5.81 25.44
C ARG A 556 -1.59 6.58 24.13
N ALA A 557 -1.39 5.86 23.03
CA ALA A 557 -1.53 6.45 21.70
C ALA A 557 -2.97 6.84 21.40
N VAL A 558 -3.15 7.99 20.76
CA VAL A 558 -4.42 8.51 20.23
C VAL A 558 -4.26 8.75 18.74
N GLY A 559 -5.19 8.23 17.94
CA GLY A 559 -5.23 8.39 16.49
C GLY A 559 -4.58 7.22 15.75
N MET A 560 -5.30 6.66 14.77
CA MET A 560 -4.81 5.53 13.98
C MET A 560 -3.50 5.81 13.23
N PRO A 561 -3.29 6.96 12.58
CA PRO A 561 -2.02 7.19 11.89
C PRO A 561 -0.83 7.10 12.84
N TYR A 562 -0.91 7.72 14.03
CA TYR A 562 0.13 7.63 15.04
C TYR A 562 0.26 6.22 15.63
N ALA A 563 -0.85 5.52 15.85
CA ALA A 563 -0.85 4.15 16.33
C ALA A 563 -0.03 3.23 15.43
N TRP A 564 -0.17 3.33 14.12
CA TRP A 564 0.52 2.47 13.16
C TRP A 564 1.95 2.90 12.83
N THR A 565 2.22 4.21 12.83
CA THR A 565 3.48 4.77 12.29
C THR A 565 4.47 5.22 13.36
N HIS A 566 4.03 5.32 14.62
CA HIS A 566 4.85 5.81 15.75
C HIS A 566 5.40 7.23 15.56
N THR A 567 4.85 8.01 14.63
CA THR A 567 5.26 9.39 14.37
C THR A 567 4.06 10.30 14.19
N ASN A 568 4.13 11.48 14.81
CA ASN A 568 3.15 12.55 14.65
C ASN A 568 3.65 13.66 13.71
N SER A 569 4.81 13.45 13.07
CA SER A 569 5.44 14.39 12.14
C SER A 569 5.02 14.17 10.68
N LEU A 570 4.00 13.34 10.45
CA LEU A 570 3.44 13.08 9.13
C LEU A 570 2.90 14.39 8.52
N SER A 571 3.12 14.59 7.22
CA SER A 571 2.44 15.61 6.45
C SER A 571 0.92 15.42 6.57
N SER A 572 0.19 16.51 6.76
CA SER A 572 -1.28 16.50 6.78
C SER A 572 -1.91 16.35 5.39
N ASN A 573 -1.10 16.44 4.33
CA ASN A 573 -1.51 16.27 2.94
C ASN A 573 -0.39 15.61 2.14
N GLY A 574 -0.16 14.33 2.39
CA GLY A 574 0.87 13.52 1.75
C GLY A 574 0.70 13.38 0.23
N TYR A 575 -0.47 13.70 -0.31
CA TYR A 575 -0.68 13.77 -1.76
C TYR A 575 -0.08 15.05 -2.38
N SER A 576 -0.46 16.24 -1.87
CA SER A 576 -0.06 17.52 -2.49
C SER A 576 1.26 18.04 -1.94
N SER A 577 1.66 17.60 -0.75
CA SER A 577 2.84 18.06 -0.03
C SER A 577 3.41 16.89 0.78
N PRO A 578 3.88 15.82 0.10
CA PRO A 578 4.53 14.68 0.76
C PRO A 578 5.69 15.15 1.63
N ASP A 579 5.84 14.56 2.81
CA ASP A 579 7.08 14.67 3.58
C ASP A 579 8.14 13.68 3.06
N SER A 580 9.36 13.76 3.59
CA SER A 580 10.45 12.84 3.25
C SER A 580 10.52 11.61 4.16
N GLY A 581 9.46 11.34 4.93
CA GLY A 581 9.36 10.21 5.84
C GLY A 581 9.11 8.89 5.13
N LEU A 582 9.07 7.81 5.90
CA LEU A 582 8.95 6.44 5.39
C LEU A 582 7.50 5.95 5.27
N TYR A 583 6.55 6.72 5.81
CA TYR A 583 5.20 6.24 6.07
C TYR A 583 4.19 6.97 5.22
N CYS A 584 3.24 6.24 4.68
CA CYS A 584 2.00 6.79 4.14
C CYS A 584 0.81 6.12 4.82
N PHE A 585 -0.07 6.93 5.40
CA PHE A 585 -1.33 6.47 5.96
C PHE A 585 -2.49 7.05 5.17
N ILE A 586 -3.42 6.21 4.74
CA ILE A 586 -4.67 6.63 4.09
C ILE A 586 -5.86 6.24 4.98
N GLY A 587 -6.70 7.23 5.28
CA GLY A 587 -7.94 7.04 6.05
C GLY A 587 -9.00 8.04 5.66
N PHE A 588 -10.05 8.16 6.47
CA PHE A 588 -11.15 9.09 6.20
C PHE A 588 -11.40 10.03 7.38
N GLU A 589 -11.55 11.32 7.06
CA GLU A 589 -12.11 12.30 7.99
C GLU A 589 -13.64 12.22 7.92
N ASN A 590 -14.26 12.10 9.08
CA ASN A 590 -15.69 11.97 9.36
C ASN A 590 -16.34 10.67 8.85
N ALA A 591 -16.42 10.46 7.54
CA ALA A 591 -17.09 9.31 6.95
C ALA A 591 -16.30 8.71 5.79
N SER A 592 -16.34 7.38 5.67
CA SER A 592 -15.89 6.62 4.49
C SER A 592 -17.10 6.25 3.62
N PRO A 593 -16.96 6.22 2.29
CA PRO A 593 -18.05 5.78 1.43
C PRO A 593 -18.14 4.25 1.46
N ALA A 594 -19.35 3.74 1.26
CA ALA A 594 -19.60 2.30 1.11
C ALA A 594 -19.01 1.79 -0.21
N LEU A 595 -18.56 0.53 -0.22
CA LEU A 595 -17.79 -0.05 -1.33
C LEU A 595 -18.60 -0.27 -2.59
N ALA A 596 -19.85 -0.71 -2.47
CA ALA A 596 -20.69 -1.16 -3.58
C ALA A 596 -21.99 -0.34 -3.74
N TYR A 597 -22.07 0.79 -3.06
CA TYR A 597 -23.15 1.78 -3.19
C TYR A 597 -22.70 3.03 -3.97
N ARG A 598 -23.64 3.70 -4.67
CA ARG A 598 -23.39 4.94 -5.42
C ARG A 598 -23.27 6.16 -4.49
N SER A 599 -22.16 6.26 -3.76
CA SER A 599 -21.89 7.37 -2.82
C SER A 599 -21.65 8.73 -3.48
N PHE A 600 -21.32 8.76 -4.76
CA PHE A 600 -20.88 9.98 -5.44
C PHE A 600 -21.99 10.57 -6.29
N ARG A 601 -22.66 11.62 -5.82
CA ARG A 601 -23.81 12.28 -6.46
C ARG A 601 -23.73 12.49 -7.99
N TYR A 602 -22.54 12.80 -8.52
CA TYR A 602 -22.33 13.12 -9.95
C TYR A 602 -21.70 11.97 -10.75
N TYR A 603 -21.57 10.78 -10.16
CA TYR A 603 -20.87 9.65 -10.77
C TYR A 603 -21.55 8.34 -10.39
N THR A 604 -21.54 7.37 -11.31
CA THR A 604 -22.00 6.01 -11.01
C THR A 604 -20.89 5.09 -10.50
N VAL A 605 -19.68 5.65 -10.32
CA VAL A 605 -18.48 5.00 -9.79
C VAL A 605 -18.75 4.47 -8.38
N LEU A 606 -18.36 3.22 -8.13
CA LEU A 606 -18.38 2.63 -6.80
C LEU A 606 -17.00 2.77 -6.15
N ALA A 607 -16.96 2.89 -4.83
CA ALA A 607 -15.71 2.99 -4.09
C ALA A 607 -14.79 1.78 -4.30
N LYS A 608 -15.36 0.56 -4.43
CA LYS A 608 -14.58 -0.65 -4.73
C LYS A 608 -13.78 -0.52 -6.02
N ASP A 609 -14.35 0.11 -7.05
CA ASP A 609 -13.74 0.21 -8.37
C ASP A 609 -12.59 1.21 -8.35
N PHE A 610 -12.70 2.27 -7.55
CA PHE A 610 -11.60 3.17 -7.27
C PHE A 610 -10.44 2.47 -6.56
N ILE A 611 -10.72 1.67 -5.51
CA ILE A 611 -9.69 0.94 -4.75
C ILE A 611 -8.94 -0.04 -5.65
N LEU A 612 -9.67 -0.86 -6.41
CA LEU A 612 -9.08 -1.83 -7.34
C LEU A 612 -8.18 -1.14 -8.37
N LYS A 613 -8.62 0.00 -8.92
CA LYS A 613 -7.85 0.75 -9.91
C LYS A 613 -6.63 1.45 -9.28
N PHE A 614 -6.74 1.93 -8.04
CA PHE A 614 -5.61 2.45 -7.27
C PHE A 614 -4.52 1.38 -7.09
N TYR A 615 -4.86 0.18 -6.60
CA TYR A 615 -3.87 -0.89 -6.41
C TYR A 615 -3.32 -1.45 -7.74
N TYR A 616 -4.12 -1.43 -8.81
CA TYR A 616 -3.61 -1.72 -10.15
C TYR A 616 -2.48 -0.76 -10.54
N TYR A 617 -2.68 0.56 -10.35
CA TYR A 617 -1.63 1.54 -10.65
C TYR A 617 -0.44 1.45 -9.69
N ALA A 618 -0.67 1.28 -8.39
CA ALA A 618 0.40 1.28 -7.39
C ALA A 618 1.29 0.03 -7.43
N LEU A 619 0.72 -1.15 -7.67
CA LEU A 619 1.45 -2.41 -7.67
C LEU A 619 1.81 -2.83 -9.11
N SER A 620 0.80 -3.11 -9.93
CA SER A 620 1.02 -3.70 -11.25
C SER A 620 1.70 -2.76 -12.25
N LEU A 621 1.46 -1.45 -12.09
CA LEU A 621 2.14 -0.41 -12.87
C LEU A 621 3.17 0.34 -12.02
N SER A 622 3.41 0.00 -10.76
CA SER A 622 4.55 0.55 -10.00
C SER A 622 4.57 2.09 -9.89
N TYR A 623 3.41 2.75 -9.85
CA TYR A 623 3.33 4.19 -9.59
C TYR A 623 3.42 4.49 -8.09
N SER A 624 3.92 5.68 -7.73
CA SER A 624 3.88 6.18 -6.35
C SER A 624 2.44 6.25 -5.82
N ILE A 625 2.24 6.28 -4.50
CA ILE A 625 0.89 6.35 -3.91
C ILE A 625 0.10 7.54 -4.46
N LYS A 626 0.71 8.74 -4.52
CA LYS A 626 0.03 9.94 -5.01
C LYS A 626 -0.32 9.81 -6.50
N ASP A 627 0.58 9.27 -7.32
CA ASP A 627 0.34 9.14 -8.76
C ASP A 627 -0.70 8.05 -9.04
N ALA A 628 -0.70 6.95 -8.30
CA ALA A 628 -1.73 5.93 -8.38
C ALA A 628 -3.12 6.45 -7.98
N LEU A 629 -3.22 7.27 -6.93
CA LEU A 629 -4.47 7.95 -6.56
C LEU A 629 -4.95 8.89 -7.68
N ASN A 630 -4.02 9.63 -8.28
CA ASN A 630 -4.34 10.57 -9.36
C ASN A 630 -4.79 9.86 -10.64
N LEU A 631 -4.09 8.80 -11.05
CA LEU A 631 -4.45 7.97 -12.19
C LEU A 631 -5.80 7.28 -12.00
N ALA A 632 -6.08 6.73 -10.81
CA ALA A 632 -7.39 6.16 -10.48
C ALA A 632 -8.49 7.24 -10.55
N SER A 633 -8.20 8.46 -10.09
CA SER A 633 -9.12 9.58 -10.19
C SER A 633 -9.39 10.01 -11.63
N LEU A 634 -8.36 10.14 -12.45
CA LEU A 634 -8.48 10.49 -13.87
C LEU A 634 -9.30 9.43 -14.61
N TYR A 635 -9.04 8.15 -14.36
CA TYR A 635 -9.79 7.05 -14.97
C TYR A 635 -11.29 7.11 -14.64
N TRP A 636 -11.64 7.24 -13.37
CA TRP A 636 -13.04 7.16 -12.92
C TRP A 636 -13.78 8.50 -12.99
N PHE A 637 -13.19 9.57 -12.46
CA PHE A 637 -13.82 10.89 -12.32
C PHE A 637 -13.41 11.89 -13.42
N GLY A 638 -12.40 11.57 -14.22
CA GLY A 638 -11.95 12.44 -15.32
C GLY A 638 -11.24 13.72 -14.88
N CYS A 639 -10.85 13.82 -13.61
CA CYS A 639 -10.12 14.95 -13.04
C CYS A 639 -9.02 14.46 -12.08
N SER A 640 -8.11 15.36 -11.72
CA SER A 640 -7.09 15.07 -10.71
C SER A 640 -7.71 14.63 -9.38
N PHE A 641 -6.96 13.85 -8.59
CA PHE A 641 -7.41 13.36 -7.28
C PHE A 641 -7.86 14.51 -6.37
N ILE A 642 -7.15 15.64 -6.38
CA ILE A 642 -7.54 16.82 -5.59
C ILE A 642 -8.91 17.38 -5.93
N TYR A 643 -9.51 17.02 -7.06
CA TYR A 643 -10.82 17.49 -7.50
C TYR A 643 -11.87 16.39 -7.52
N CYS A 644 -11.52 15.18 -7.11
CA CYS A 644 -12.47 14.08 -7.05
C CYS A 644 -13.28 14.13 -5.75
N PRO A 645 -14.45 13.46 -5.72
CA PRO A 645 -15.31 13.43 -4.53
C PRO A 645 -14.62 12.85 -3.29
N LEU A 646 -13.65 11.95 -3.45
CA LEU A 646 -12.92 11.39 -2.30
C LEU A 646 -12.06 12.44 -1.62
N TYR A 647 -11.44 13.37 -2.37
CA TYR A 647 -10.61 14.42 -1.79
C TYR A 647 -11.42 15.66 -1.37
N GLN A 648 -12.30 16.14 -2.25
CA GLN A 648 -13.13 17.33 -2.00
C GLN A 648 -14.22 17.08 -0.95
N GLY A 649 -14.66 15.83 -0.86
CA GLY A 649 -15.68 15.37 0.04
C GLY A 649 -16.94 14.92 -0.69
N PHE A 650 -17.62 13.96 -0.08
CA PHE A 650 -18.93 13.45 -0.48
C PHE A 650 -19.90 13.54 0.69
N GLU A 651 -21.20 13.52 0.43
CA GLU A 651 -22.24 13.62 1.47
C GLU A 651 -22.78 12.25 1.87
N THR A 652 -23.09 12.09 3.15
CA THR A 652 -23.79 10.93 3.72
C THR A 652 -24.82 11.39 4.74
N TRP A 653 -25.85 10.57 5.00
CA TRP A 653 -26.88 10.90 5.98
C TRP A 653 -26.52 10.39 7.36
N TRP A 654 -26.62 11.31 8.33
CA TRP A 654 -26.52 11.04 9.75
C TRP A 654 -27.91 11.14 10.37
N PRO A 655 -28.51 10.04 10.86
CA PRO A 655 -29.86 10.07 11.41
C PRO A 655 -29.92 10.62 12.85
N GLY A 656 -28.76 10.91 13.47
CA GLY A 656 -28.67 11.26 14.89
C GLY A 656 -29.04 10.09 15.81
N ASN A 657 -29.22 10.37 17.10
CA ASN A 657 -29.71 9.41 18.12
C ASN A 657 -28.79 8.20 18.43
N PHE A 658 -27.47 8.39 18.47
CA PHE A 658 -26.55 7.44 19.10
C PHE A 658 -25.51 8.16 19.98
N PRO A 659 -24.99 7.49 21.03
CA PRO A 659 -24.16 8.16 22.05
C PRO A 659 -22.96 8.89 21.44
N GLY A 660 -22.82 10.19 21.71
CA GLY A 660 -21.69 11.02 21.25
C GLY A 660 -21.77 11.49 19.79
N GLY A 661 -22.84 11.18 19.07
CA GLY A 661 -22.99 11.52 17.66
C GLY A 661 -23.62 12.91 17.39
N PRO A 662 -23.27 13.60 16.28
CA PRO A 662 -23.96 14.82 15.84
C PRO A 662 -25.49 14.68 15.70
N PRO A 663 -26.23 15.80 15.77
CA PRO A 663 -27.66 15.83 15.45
C PRO A 663 -27.92 15.35 14.02
N ALA A 664 -29.16 14.92 13.75
CA ALA A 664 -29.55 14.45 12.43
C ALA A 664 -29.25 15.50 11.35
N LYS A 665 -28.43 15.15 10.36
CA LYS A 665 -28.03 16.04 9.26
C LYS A 665 -27.40 15.25 8.12
N TRP A 666 -27.39 15.87 6.94
CA TRP A 666 -26.44 15.52 5.89
C TRP A 666 -25.04 15.99 6.32
N ASP A 667 -24.07 15.08 6.33
CA ASP A 667 -22.70 15.38 6.72
C ASP A 667 -21.72 14.93 5.63
N TRP A 668 -20.51 15.49 5.63
CA TRP A 668 -19.52 15.20 4.61
C TRP A 668 -18.50 14.15 5.08
N GLY A 669 -17.90 13.40 4.16
CA GLY A 669 -16.73 12.56 4.40
C GLY A 669 -15.66 12.85 3.36
N LYS A 670 -14.38 12.73 3.72
CA LYS A 670 -13.26 12.90 2.76
C LYS A 670 -12.08 12.00 3.12
N MET A 671 -11.40 11.51 2.11
CA MET A 671 -10.18 10.75 2.24
C MET A 671 -9.02 11.66 2.67
N ARG A 672 -8.18 11.15 3.55
CA ARG A 672 -6.94 11.77 4.02
C ARG A 672 -5.76 10.90 3.62
N VAL A 673 -4.73 11.57 3.11
CA VAL A 673 -3.43 10.98 2.80
C VAL A 673 -2.45 11.70 3.71
N TYR A 674 -1.92 10.99 4.70
CA TYR A 674 -0.94 11.49 5.65
C TYR A 674 0.43 10.89 5.34
N GLY A 675 1.48 11.68 5.57
CA GLY A 675 2.86 11.23 5.40
C GLY A 675 3.42 11.47 4.01
N ASN A 676 4.14 10.49 3.49
CA ASN A 676 4.85 10.55 2.22
C ASN A 676 4.09 9.83 1.10
N GLY A 677 3.35 10.57 0.26
CA GLY A 677 2.70 10.02 -0.93
C GLY A 677 3.64 9.66 -2.09
N ASP A 678 4.94 9.97 -2.00
CA ASP A 678 5.96 9.60 -3.00
C ASP A 678 6.50 8.18 -2.84
N ILE A 679 6.11 7.46 -1.77
CA ILE A 679 6.50 6.06 -1.61
C ILE A 679 5.83 5.18 -2.67
N HIS A 680 6.48 4.06 -2.99
CA HIS A 680 5.95 3.04 -3.89
C HIS A 680 5.59 1.77 -3.12
N LEU A 681 4.74 0.92 -3.72
CA LEU A 681 4.41 -0.41 -3.19
C LEU A 681 5.11 -1.55 -3.93
N ASN A 682 5.65 -1.32 -5.13
CA ASN A 682 6.44 -2.32 -5.83
C ASN A 682 7.84 -2.43 -5.23
N GLN A 683 8.46 -3.60 -5.35
CA GLN A 683 9.79 -3.89 -4.80
C GLN A 683 10.86 -3.98 -5.90
N TYR A 684 12.09 -3.61 -5.53
CA TYR A 684 13.32 -3.72 -6.32
C TYR A 684 14.37 -4.45 -5.50
N SER A 685 15.18 -5.26 -6.17
CA SER A 685 16.26 -5.99 -5.52
C SER A 685 17.47 -5.10 -5.31
N PHE A 686 17.87 -4.95 -4.05
CA PHE A 686 19.03 -4.19 -3.61
C PHE A 686 20.04 -5.09 -2.89
N LYS A 687 21.28 -5.10 -3.39
CA LYS A 687 22.36 -5.91 -2.84
C LYS A 687 23.50 -5.03 -2.37
N VAL A 688 23.87 -5.16 -1.10
CA VAL A 688 25.09 -4.54 -0.55
C VAL A 688 26.15 -5.60 -0.36
N LEU A 689 27.27 -5.45 -1.06
CA LEU A 689 28.50 -6.21 -0.81
C LEU A 689 29.38 -5.44 0.17
N ALA A 690 30.28 -6.12 0.87
CA ALA A 690 31.33 -5.47 1.64
C ALA A 690 32.69 -5.99 1.22
N ALA A 691 33.67 -5.11 1.07
CA ALA A 691 35.04 -5.46 0.74
C ALA A 691 36.06 -4.56 1.45
N ASP A 692 37.27 -5.06 1.65
CA ASP A 692 38.39 -4.25 2.15
C ASP A 692 38.97 -3.34 1.04
N GLN A 693 39.96 -2.51 1.39
CA GLN A 693 40.62 -1.60 0.45
C GLN A 693 41.41 -2.33 -0.66
N TYR A 694 41.59 -3.64 -0.57
CA TYR A 694 42.28 -4.49 -1.53
C TYR A 694 41.33 -5.28 -2.44
N GLY A 695 40.02 -5.17 -2.21
CA GLY A 695 38.98 -5.87 -2.97
C GLY A 695 38.66 -7.29 -2.47
N ASN A 696 39.09 -7.64 -1.26
CA ASN A 696 38.69 -8.90 -0.62
C ASN A 696 37.30 -8.74 0.00
N TYR A 697 36.37 -9.64 -0.33
CA TYR A 697 35.00 -9.55 0.17
C TYR A 697 34.85 -10.09 1.59
N PHE A 698 34.14 -9.33 2.41
CA PHE A 698 33.62 -9.79 3.69
C PHE A 698 32.31 -10.54 3.49
N VAL A 699 31.99 -11.42 4.43
CA VAL A 699 30.71 -12.14 4.49
C VAL A 699 29.98 -11.78 5.77
N ASN A 700 28.64 -11.77 5.72
CA ASN A 700 27.75 -11.61 6.87
C ASN A 700 28.01 -10.35 7.72
N ARG A 701 28.26 -9.20 7.08
CA ARG A 701 28.33 -7.90 7.76
C ARG A 701 26.98 -7.20 7.75
N ASP A 702 26.73 -6.39 8.77
CA ASP A 702 25.45 -5.72 8.95
C ASP A 702 25.25 -4.56 7.97
N VAL A 703 24.05 -4.54 7.39
CA VAL A 703 23.53 -3.51 6.51
C VAL A 703 22.16 -3.11 7.03
N TYR A 704 21.96 -1.82 7.21
CA TYR A 704 20.73 -1.25 7.73
C TYR A 704 20.03 -0.41 6.67
N ILE A 705 18.71 -0.50 6.61
CA ILE A 705 17.88 0.20 5.61
C ILE A 705 16.77 1.00 6.30
N ASP A 706 16.79 2.31 6.15
CA ASP A 706 15.88 3.31 6.69
C ASP A 706 15.87 3.43 8.21
N ILE A 707 15.76 2.29 8.90
CA ILE A 707 15.70 2.17 10.34
C ILE A 707 16.60 1.02 10.82
N MET A 708 17.02 1.09 12.08
CA MET A 708 17.89 0.08 12.71
C MET A 708 17.31 -1.35 12.72
N HIS A 709 15.98 -1.48 12.63
CA HIS A 709 15.30 -2.79 12.65
C HIS A 709 15.24 -3.50 11.29
N ASN A 710 15.64 -2.83 10.21
CA ASN A 710 15.72 -3.40 8.87
C ASN A 710 17.15 -3.83 8.58
N LEU A 711 17.58 -4.83 9.36
CA LEU A 711 18.91 -5.40 9.33
C LEU A 711 18.99 -6.55 8.32
N ALA A 712 20.05 -6.55 7.52
CA ALA A 712 20.39 -7.64 6.62
C ALA A 712 21.91 -7.86 6.59
N ASN A 713 22.32 -9.01 6.05
CA ASN A 713 23.72 -9.33 5.83
C ASN A 713 24.21 -8.84 4.46
N THR A 714 25.48 -8.42 4.39
CA THR A 714 26.17 -8.19 3.12
C THR A 714 26.17 -9.45 2.28
N GLY A 715 25.91 -9.31 0.99
CA GLY A 715 25.76 -10.43 0.07
C GLY A 715 24.33 -10.97 -0.03
N SER A 716 23.44 -10.62 0.90
CA SER A 716 22.00 -10.83 0.73
C SER A 716 21.42 -9.85 -0.28
N THR A 717 20.43 -10.32 -1.04
CA THR A 717 19.54 -9.45 -1.80
C THR A 717 18.40 -9.03 -0.90
N ILE A 718 18.10 -7.74 -0.89
CA ILE A 718 17.10 -7.11 -0.05
C ILE A 718 16.07 -6.45 -0.97
N ASP A 719 14.79 -6.74 -0.76
CA ASP A 719 13.75 -6.16 -1.58
C ASP A 719 13.28 -4.86 -0.94
N ILE A 720 13.58 -3.75 -1.61
CA ILE A 720 13.22 -2.41 -1.19
C ILE A 720 12.17 -1.85 -2.13
N THR A 721 11.18 -1.17 -1.58
CA THR A 721 10.24 -0.39 -2.39
C THR A 721 10.95 0.69 -3.18
N GLY A 722 10.32 1.13 -4.27
CA GLY A 722 10.73 2.36 -4.95
C GLY A 722 10.65 3.58 -4.05
N GLY A 723 11.54 4.54 -4.28
CA GLY A 723 11.60 5.79 -3.53
C GLY A 723 12.93 6.04 -2.83
N TYR A 724 12.95 7.06 -1.99
CA TYR A 724 14.13 7.42 -1.21
C TYR A 724 14.31 6.51 -0.01
N HIS A 725 15.52 5.97 0.13
CA HIS A 725 15.91 5.12 1.25
C HIS A 725 17.25 5.55 1.83
N THR A 726 17.38 5.36 3.14
CA THR A 726 18.64 5.54 3.85
C THR A 726 19.34 4.20 3.97
N VAL A 727 20.58 4.08 3.54
CA VAL A 727 21.37 2.84 3.67
C VAL A 727 22.61 3.15 4.46
N PHE A 728 22.91 2.35 5.47
CA PHE A 728 24.13 2.48 6.24
C PHE A 728 24.72 1.14 6.64
N VAL A 729 26.02 1.15 6.87
CA VAL A 729 26.79 0.02 7.41
C VAL A 729 27.56 0.51 8.62
N ASN A 730 27.75 -0.35 9.60
CA ASN A 730 28.58 -0.03 10.75
C ASN A 730 30.01 -0.51 10.54
N ASP A 731 30.94 0.12 11.26
CA ASP A 731 32.26 -0.45 11.46
C ASP A 731 32.13 -1.78 12.21
N PHE A 732 33.11 -2.66 12.05
CA PHE A 732 33.10 -3.96 12.72
C PHE A 732 34.51 -4.49 12.98
N TRP A 733 34.61 -5.38 13.97
CA TRP A 733 35.83 -6.08 14.31
C TRP A 733 36.01 -7.37 13.50
N GLU A 734 37.26 -7.76 13.30
CA GLU A 734 37.58 -9.09 12.78
C GLU A 734 37.27 -10.18 13.83
N PRO A 735 36.68 -11.32 13.42
CA PRO A 735 36.38 -12.42 14.35
C PRO A 735 37.60 -12.96 15.08
N GLY A 736 37.41 -13.28 16.37
CA GLY A 736 38.44 -13.95 17.18
C GLY A 736 39.43 -12.99 17.84
N SER A 737 39.00 -11.76 18.14
CA SER A 737 39.75 -10.78 18.93
C SER A 737 41.13 -10.45 18.34
N THR A 738 41.24 -10.30 17.01
CA THR A 738 42.52 -9.99 16.34
C THR A 738 43.02 -8.58 16.63
N GLY A 739 42.17 -7.71 17.16
CA GLY A 739 42.43 -6.28 17.34
C GLY A 739 42.34 -5.47 16.05
N ASN A 740 41.96 -6.10 14.93
CA ASN A 740 41.72 -5.39 13.68
C ASN A 740 40.27 -4.94 13.58
N ARG A 741 40.07 -3.68 13.22
CA ARG A 741 38.77 -3.06 12.97
C ARG A 741 38.71 -2.58 11.52
N SER A 742 37.56 -2.81 10.89
CA SER A 742 37.24 -2.35 9.55
C SER A 742 36.41 -1.06 9.64
N PHE A 743 36.97 0.04 9.14
CA PHE A 743 36.35 1.36 9.13
C PHE A 743 35.70 1.66 7.78
N PHE A 744 34.44 2.07 7.75
CA PHE A 744 33.78 2.43 6.51
C PHE A 744 34.53 3.58 5.80
N LYS A 745 34.73 3.47 4.48
CA LYS A 745 35.34 4.52 3.65
C LYS A 745 34.36 5.13 2.66
N TYR A 746 33.73 4.30 1.83
CA TYR A 746 32.79 4.74 0.80
C TYR A 746 32.02 3.55 0.24
N TYR A 747 30.86 3.82 -0.36
CA TYR A 747 30.19 2.89 -1.26
C TYR A 747 30.68 3.05 -2.70
N THR A 748 30.54 1.99 -3.49
CA THR A 748 30.75 2.01 -4.94
C THR A 748 29.53 1.49 -5.69
N TYR A 749 29.14 2.20 -6.75
CA TYR A 749 28.15 1.76 -7.75
C TYR A 749 28.74 2.00 -9.14
N GLY A 750 29.00 0.93 -9.88
CA GLY A 750 29.81 1.01 -11.10
C GLY A 750 31.20 1.60 -10.80
N TYR A 751 31.53 2.73 -11.43
CA TYR A 751 32.80 3.45 -11.22
C TYR A 751 32.68 4.63 -10.24
N THR A 752 31.47 4.92 -9.74
CA THR A 752 31.18 6.08 -8.88
C THR A 752 31.39 5.74 -7.41
N LYS A 753 31.98 6.66 -6.65
CA LYS A 753 32.20 6.54 -5.19
C LYS A 753 31.29 7.46 -4.40
N TYR A 754 30.72 6.97 -3.31
CA TYR A 754 29.85 7.72 -2.40
C TYR A 754 30.40 7.67 -0.98
N TYR A 755 30.75 8.83 -0.41
CA TYR A 755 31.49 8.91 0.86
C TYR A 755 30.60 9.13 2.09
N LEU A 756 29.29 9.32 1.90
CA LEU A 756 28.35 9.50 3.01
C LEU A 756 27.91 8.14 3.55
N ASN A 757 27.89 8.03 4.88
CA ASN A 757 27.31 6.92 5.64
C ASN A 757 26.67 7.52 6.90
N PRO A 758 25.33 7.56 7.00
CA PRO A 758 24.36 6.98 6.06
C PRO A 758 24.36 7.60 4.66
N ALA A 759 24.10 6.76 3.65
CA ALA A 759 23.84 7.17 2.28
C ALA A 759 22.33 7.34 2.05
N TYR A 760 21.94 8.36 1.29
CA TYR A 760 20.55 8.65 0.94
C TYR A 760 20.38 8.53 -0.58
N TRP A 761 19.59 7.55 -1.03
CA TRP A 761 19.47 7.20 -2.44
C TRP A 761 18.01 7.01 -2.86
N TYR A 762 17.71 7.36 -4.11
CA TYR A 762 16.42 7.09 -4.74
C TYR A 762 16.51 5.80 -5.57
N PHE A 763 15.66 4.83 -5.25
CA PHE A 763 15.61 3.52 -5.88
C PHE A 763 14.43 3.41 -6.84
N TRP A 764 14.72 2.98 -8.06
CA TRP A 764 13.74 2.81 -9.15
C TRP A 764 14.02 1.58 -10.04
N LYS A 765 15.05 0.81 -9.68
CA LYS A 765 15.48 -0.42 -10.34
C LYS A 765 16.39 -1.22 -9.40
N ASP A 766 16.73 -2.43 -9.80
CA ASP A 766 17.65 -3.28 -9.06
C ASP A 766 19.06 -2.69 -8.99
N TRP A 767 19.65 -2.69 -7.79
CA TRP A 767 20.94 -2.08 -7.50
C TRP A 767 21.87 -3.08 -6.81
N THR A 768 23.16 -3.04 -7.16
CA THR A 768 24.22 -3.71 -6.39
C THR A 768 25.30 -2.70 -6.09
N VAL A 769 25.57 -2.46 -4.80
CA VAL A 769 26.61 -1.55 -4.32
C VAL A 769 27.64 -2.32 -3.50
N THR A 770 28.87 -1.84 -3.45
CA THR A 770 29.90 -2.39 -2.56
C THR A 770 30.34 -1.34 -1.55
N ALA A 771 30.11 -1.60 -0.27
CA ALA A 771 30.69 -0.87 0.84
C ALA A 771 32.18 -1.24 0.98
N VAL A 772 33.05 -0.26 0.92
CA VAL A 772 34.50 -0.45 1.03
C VAL A 772 34.97 0.02 2.41
N PHE A 773 35.77 -0.82 3.06
CA PHE A 773 36.30 -0.58 4.40
C PHE A 773 37.83 -0.48 4.38
N GLU A 774 38.39 0.29 5.30
CA GLU A 774 39.82 0.31 5.60
C GLU A 774 40.10 -0.48 6.87
N LEU A 775 40.97 -1.48 6.78
CA LEU A 775 41.43 -2.26 7.93
C LEU A 775 42.51 -1.50 8.72
N LYS A 776 42.31 -1.30 10.02
CA LYS A 776 43.30 -0.75 10.97
C LYS A 776 43.42 -1.66 12.20
N HIS A 777 44.64 -1.80 12.73
CA HIS A 777 44.90 -2.52 13.97
C HIS A 777 44.85 -1.55 15.16
N CYS A 778 43.86 -1.71 16.04
CA CYS A 778 43.58 -0.80 17.15
C CYS A 778 42.79 -1.50 18.27
N PRO A 779 43.31 -2.57 18.91
CA PRO A 779 42.53 -3.34 19.88
C PRO A 779 42.04 -2.47 21.04
N GLY A 780 40.75 -2.57 21.36
CA GLY A 780 40.10 -1.85 22.46
C GLY A 780 39.58 -0.45 22.13
N ASP A 781 39.93 0.12 20.97
CA ASP A 781 39.49 1.45 20.51
C ASP A 781 38.12 1.36 19.82
N VAL A 782 37.06 1.53 20.60
CA VAL A 782 35.65 1.32 20.25
C VAL A 782 35.08 2.53 19.53
N ASN A 783 35.46 3.74 19.91
CA ASN A 783 34.99 4.96 19.23
C ASN A 783 35.83 5.29 17.96
N GLY A 784 37.02 4.69 17.80
CA GLY A 784 37.89 4.86 16.64
C GLY A 784 38.72 6.14 16.65
N ASP A 785 38.86 6.81 17.79
CA ASP A 785 39.58 8.08 17.93
C ASP A 785 41.11 7.91 18.05
N GLY A 786 41.58 6.66 18.16
CA GLY A 786 42.98 6.31 18.28
C GLY A 786 43.49 6.23 19.71
N ILE A 787 42.64 6.33 20.74
CA ILE A 787 43.00 6.23 22.16
C ILE A 787 42.04 5.24 22.82
N VAL A 788 42.56 4.28 23.59
CA VAL A 788 41.69 3.41 24.40
C VAL A 788 41.49 4.04 25.77
N ASP A 789 40.31 4.57 26.04
CA ASP A 789 40.01 5.22 27.32
C ASP A 789 38.63 4.90 27.90
N ILE A 790 38.14 5.77 28.79
CA ILE A 790 36.88 5.55 29.49
C ILE A 790 35.68 5.68 28.55
N ASP A 791 35.78 6.44 27.47
CA ASP A 791 34.70 6.64 26.51
C ASP A 791 34.42 5.34 25.75
N ASP A 792 35.45 4.54 25.43
CA ASP A 792 35.30 3.20 24.85
C ASP A 792 34.56 2.25 25.80
N ALA A 793 34.97 2.26 27.08
CA ALA A 793 34.32 1.44 28.10
C ALA A 793 32.86 1.85 28.31
N ILE A 794 32.55 3.15 28.20
CA ILE A 794 31.17 3.67 28.28
C ILE A 794 30.33 3.10 27.13
N ILE A 795 30.85 3.09 25.89
CA ILE A 795 30.12 2.53 24.74
C ILE A 795 29.78 1.06 24.97
N VAL A 796 30.77 0.23 25.34
CA VAL A 796 30.53 -1.20 25.62
C VAL A 796 29.54 -1.38 26.77
N SER A 797 29.67 -0.59 27.84
CA SER A 797 28.76 -0.66 28.99
C SER A 797 27.33 -0.25 28.66
N GLY A 798 27.15 0.68 27.72
CA GLY A 798 25.83 1.22 27.35
C GLY A 798 24.95 0.19 26.65
N VAL A 799 25.57 -0.79 25.98
CA VAL A 799 24.88 -1.85 25.22
C VAL A 799 25.17 -3.25 25.80
N PHE A 800 25.71 -3.32 27.02
CA PHE A 800 26.12 -4.56 27.66
C PHE A 800 24.94 -5.53 27.84
N GLY A 801 25.14 -6.79 27.44
CA GLY A 801 24.14 -7.84 27.46
C GLY A 801 23.18 -7.84 26.27
N SER A 802 23.33 -6.89 25.34
CA SER A 802 22.61 -6.92 24.07
C SER A 802 23.18 -7.99 23.15
N ILE A 803 22.31 -8.60 22.36
CA ILE A 803 22.67 -9.57 21.32
C ILE A 803 22.37 -9.00 19.94
N ARG A 804 23.08 -9.50 18.92
CA ARG A 804 22.87 -9.08 17.53
C ARG A 804 21.40 -9.20 17.13
N GLY A 805 20.83 -8.07 16.71
CA GLY A 805 19.41 -7.92 16.37
C GLY A 805 18.61 -7.12 17.39
N ASP A 806 19.09 -6.99 18.63
CA ASP A 806 18.46 -6.13 19.64
C ASP A 806 18.52 -4.65 19.23
N PRO A 807 17.50 -3.83 19.59
CA PRO A 807 17.48 -2.39 19.28
C PRO A 807 18.71 -1.61 19.74
N GLU A 808 19.29 -2.00 20.88
CA GLU A 808 20.43 -1.31 21.49
C GLU A 808 21.78 -1.93 21.09
N TRP A 809 21.80 -3.03 20.33
CA TRP A 809 23.04 -3.70 19.96
C TRP A 809 23.82 -2.94 18.88
N THR A 810 25.16 -2.96 18.96
CA THR A 810 26.02 -2.38 17.92
C THR A 810 27.30 -3.19 17.70
N SER A 811 27.68 -3.37 16.43
CA SER A 811 28.85 -4.15 16.00
C SER A 811 30.19 -3.56 16.43
N ILE A 812 30.25 -2.29 16.82
CA ILE A 812 31.48 -1.67 17.33
C ILE A 812 31.78 -2.07 18.78
N ALA A 813 30.74 -2.44 19.55
CA ALA A 813 30.85 -2.86 20.95
C ALA A 813 31.04 -4.38 21.13
N ASP A 814 30.82 -5.16 20.06
CA ASP A 814 31.13 -6.59 19.95
C ASP A 814 32.56 -6.75 19.37
N LEU A 815 33.56 -6.57 20.24
CA LEU A 815 34.98 -6.49 19.90
C LEU A 815 35.56 -7.84 19.48
N ASN A 816 34.94 -8.95 19.92
CA ASN A 816 35.35 -10.30 19.53
C ASN A 816 34.55 -10.82 18.30
N CYS A 817 33.50 -10.11 17.89
CA CYS A 817 32.58 -10.40 16.78
C CYS A 817 31.86 -11.75 16.95
N ASP A 818 31.42 -12.08 18.17
CA ASP A 818 30.66 -13.30 18.48
C ASP A 818 29.13 -13.11 18.48
N GLY A 819 28.66 -11.87 18.32
CA GLY A 819 27.26 -11.49 18.26
C GLY A 819 26.63 -11.14 19.61
N ILE A 820 27.40 -11.08 20.70
CA ILE A 820 26.95 -10.72 22.05
C ILE A 820 27.90 -9.65 22.58
N VAL A 821 27.36 -8.58 23.18
CA VAL A 821 28.21 -7.63 23.91
C VAL A 821 28.27 -8.05 25.37
N ASP A 822 29.39 -8.60 25.82
CA ASP A 822 29.52 -9.09 27.20
C ASP A 822 30.87 -8.76 27.88
N ILE A 823 31.21 -9.55 28.90
CA ILE A 823 32.42 -9.35 29.70
C ILE A 823 33.70 -9.57 28.88
N ASP A 824 33.66 -10.39 27.83
CA ASP A 824 34.81 -10.65 26.97
C ASP A 824 35.15 -9.40 26.14
N ASP A 825 34.15 -8.65 25.67
CA ASP A 825 34.34 -7.37 24.99
C ASP A 825 34.89 -6.30 25.92
N ALA A 826 34.29 -6.18 27.12
CA ALA A 826 34.75 -5.23 28.13
C ALA A 826 36.20 -5.54 28.57
N LEU A 827 36.59 -6.81 28.59
CA LEU A 827 37.96 -7.23 28.90
C LEU A 827 38.95 -6.79 27.81
N ILE A 828 38.57 -6.81 26.53
CA ILE A 828 39.42 -6.32 25.44
C ILE A 828 39.71 -4.83 25.62
N VAL A 829 38.71 -4.00 25.95
CA VAL A 829 38.93 -2.58 26.28
C VAL A 829 39.85 -2.44 27.49
N ALA A 830 39.58 -3.18 28.57
CA ALA A 830 40.35 -3.08 29.81
C ALA A 830 41.84 -3.48 29.65
N ILE A 831 42.13 -4.48 28.82
CA ILE A 831 43.52 -4.93 28.57
C ILE A 831 44.32 -3.88 27.79
N ASN A 832 43.67 -3.13 26.90
CA ASN A 832 44.32 -2.15 26.04
C ASN A 832 44.18 -0.70 26.58
N PHE A 833 43.64 -0.53 27.79
CA PHE A 833 43.37 0.79 28.35
C PHE A 833 44.65 1.66 28.44
N GLY A 834 44.60 2.84 27.83
CA GLY A 834 45.71 3.79 27.73
C GLY A 834 46.63 3.60 26.52
N GLU A 835 46.37 2.61 25.65
CA GLU A 835 47.07 2.47 24.38
C GLU A 835 46.65 3.56 23.38
N VAL A 836 47.54 3.88 22.44
CA VAL A 836 47.34 4.94 21.44
C VAL A 836 47.75 4.46 20.05
N TYR A 837 46.83 4.55 19.08
CA TYR A 837 46.94 4.06 17.71
C TYR A 837 46.80 5.19 16.69
N TRP A 838 47.93 5.60 16.09
CA TRP A 838 47.97 6.64 15.05
C TRP A 838 47.68 6.07 13.66
#